data_AF-A0A7J8FQ64-F1
#
_entry.id   AF-A0A7J8FQ64-F1
#
_cell.length_a   1.000
_cell.length_b   1.000
_cell.length_c   1.000
_cell.angle_alpha   90.00
_cell.angle_beta   90.00
_cell.angle_gamma   90.00
#
_symmetry.space_group_name_H-M   'P 1'
#
loop_
_entity.id
_entity.type
_entity.pdbx_description
1 polymer ?
#
loop_
_entity_poly.entity_id
_entity_poly.type
_entity_poly.pdbx_seq_one_letter_code
_entity_poly.pdbx_strand_id
1 'polypeptide(L)'
;MKYAENMMLKLTFSTTQVQQCENVFIFETAYWLTNALKYNQDCLDICTYQRLQQRLYLQKKVIQKHLEKKKEIRRGIGYLKLICFLIPFLLSLKKKMKVPYLSSLLQPFSDDKVKTERELPPFIYGQDFKCQNFHYAKHQYFHVHGGIEFDITTASIENALEVFKNDLEKIRDCAANTFVEDSGYKEYYSIPVMEFNGKSYYVMYFELETFYQQLYKTQWWGAINEIVNNLRPKRLPLTDAQLHEQFKKKFGFKKAMKCKSIPFGMKSAVERGLNAVFHTFSRKTSSSTINVSDEAGYAIFHHAALHNRVSIICQLCNANFNVNQRRFVMFSQGPTPLHLAAQACSLETACCLLSFKADYTLSEKRGWMPIHFAAFYDNICIIIILYRKDPSLLEAEATAENQCTPLLLAATSGALDTIKYLFSLGANWTKTDIKGNNIIHLSVLTFHTEVLKHIIELNIPELPVWKTLVEMLQCESYKRRMMAVMSLEVICLAKDEYWQCILNAGTIPALINLLKGSKIKLQCKTVGLLSNISTHTSVVHAIVEAEGIPALINLLVSDEPELHSRCAVILHDIAQLENKDIVAKYNGIPALINLLKLDIENVLVNVMHCIRVLCMGNEKNQRAVRDHKGIQYLIMFLSSDSGLINWFLNSFEDLLKAVASATIAEVARDNKEVQNAMAVEGAIPPLVALFKGKQLNVQVKGAMAVESLASYNPSIQRAFLENSLSKYLLKLLKAFQIDVKEQGAVALWALAGQTLKQQKYMAEQIGYNFIINMLLSPSAKMQYVGYLFKSRLRINPFCLQ
;
A
#
# COMPACT_ATOMS: atom_id res chain seq x y z
N MET A 1 -20.54 1.35 -1.67
CA MET A 1 -21.85 2.02 -1.87
C MET A 1 -22.88 1.74 -0.77
N LYS A 2 -22.85 0.64 0.01
CA LYS A 2 -23.80 0.43 1.12
C LYS A 2 -23.74 1.52 2.21
N TYR A 3 -22.57 2.14 2.42
CA TYR A 3 -22.30 3.09 3.51
C TYR A 3 -21.85 4.49 3.06
N ALA A 4 -21.80 4.75 1.74
CA ALA A 4 -21.40 6.03 1.18
C ALA A 4 -22.30 6.35 -0.01
N GLU A 5 -22.88 7.56 -0.02
CA GLU A 5 -23.79 7.99 -1.07
C GLU A 5 -23.05 8.29 -2.38
N ASN A 6 -21.82 8.81 -2.25
CA ASN A 6 -20.97 9.11 -3.38
C ASN A 6 -19.49 9.04 -2.98
N MET A 7 -18.68 8.44 -3.85
CA MET A 7 -17.22 8.36 -3.72
C MET A 7 -16.64 8.97 -4.99
N MET A 8 -15.87 10.05 -4.85
CA MET A 8 -15.31 10.77 -5.98
C MET A 8 -13.81 10.97 -5.78
N LEU A 9 -13.05 10.81 -6.85
CA LEU A 9 -11.74 11.42 -6.93
C LEU A 9 -11.94 12.90 -7.26
N LYS A 10 -11.07 13.79 -6.81
CA LYS A 10 -11.11 15.22 -7.15
C LYS A 10 -9.71 15.71 -7.43
N LEU A 11 -9.56 16.52 -8.47
CA LEU A 11 -8.32 17.21 -8.79
C LEU A 11 -8.50 18.68 -8.47
N THR A 12 -7.84 19.14 -7.42
CA THR A 12 -7.99 20.53 -6.96
C THR A 12 -6.73 21.30 -7.28
N PHE A 13 -6.86 22.47 -7.91
CA PHE A 13 -5.76 23.38 -8.19
C PHE A 13 -5.80 24.54 -7.21
N SER A 14 -4.63 24.95 -6.72
CA SER A 14 -4.52 26.11 -5.83
C SER A 14 -3.20 26.82 -6.04
N THR A 15 -3.28 28.16 -6.05
CA THR A 15 -2.12 29.04 -6.15
C THR A 15 -1.36 28.99 -4.84
N THR A 16 -0.12 28.50 -4.82
CA THR A 16 0.66 28.33 -3.58
C THR A 16 1.38 29.61 -3.18
N GLN A 17 1.88 30.37 -4.16
CA GLN A 17 2.58 31.62 -3.93
C GLN A 17 2.23 32.62 -5.03
N VAL A 18 2.10 33.89 -4.66
CA VAL A 18 1.96 35.01 -5.60
C VAL A 18 2.88 36.12 -5.14
N GLN A 19 3.79 36.51 -6.02
CA GLN A 19 4.68 37.63 -5.85
C GLN A 19 4.37 38.70 -6.89
N GLN A 20 4.60 39.96 -6.53
CA GLN A 20 4.42 41.08 -7.43
C GLN A 20 5.65 41.99 -7.43
N CYS A 21 6.04 42.46 -8.62
CA CYS A 21 6.95 43.58 -8.81
C CYS A 21 6.39 44.47 -9.92
N GLU A 22 6.02 45.70 -9.59
CA GLU A 22 5.31 46.61 -10.49
C GLU A 22 4.07 45.93 -11.13
N ASN A 23 4.06 45.77 -12.46
CA ASN A 23 3.00 45.10 -13.22
C ASN A 23 3.32 43.63 -13.56
N VAL A 24 4.42 43.08 -13.04
CA VAL A 24 4.83 41.68 -13.22
C VAL A 24 4.33 40.86 -12.04
N PHE A 25 3.58 39.81 -12.33
CA PHE A 25 3.10 38.84 -11.34
C PHE A 25 3.82 37.52 -11.55
N ILE A 26 4.51 37.04 -10.51
CA ILE A 26 5.12 35.71 -10.48
C ILE A 26 4.23 34.85 -9.59
N PHE A 27 3.79 33.71 -10.09
CA PHE A 27 2.93 32.81 -9.31
C PHE A 27 3.36 31.36 -9.46
N GLU A 28 3.12 30.60 -8.40
CA GLU A 28 3.28 29.16 -8.39
C GLU A 28 1.93 28.50 -8.08
N THR A 29 1.62 27.43 -8.81
CA THR A 29 0.36 26.69 -8.65
C THR A 29 0.64 25.20 -8.52
N ALA A 30 0.03 24.58 -7.52
CA ALA A 30 0.06 23.14 -7.30
C ALA A 30 -1.33 22.53 -7.50
N TYR A 31 -1.37 21.20 -7.57
CA TYR A 31 -2.61 20.45 -7.58
C TYR A 31 -2.56 19.31 -6.57
N TRP A 32 -3.73 18.96 -6.03
CA TRP A 32 -3.90 17.85 -5.11
C TRP A 32 -4.97 16.91 -5.65
N LEU A 33 -4.68 15.62 -5.56
CA LEU A 33 -5.65 14.58 -5.87
C LEU A 33 -6.28 14.11 -4.56
N THR A 34 -7.59 14.26 -4.39
CA THR A 34 -8.27 13.94 -3.12
C THR A 34 -9.40 12.94 -3.35
N ASN A 35 -9.53 11.97 -2.45
CA ASN A 35 -10.68 11.09 -2.43
C ASN A 35 -11.77 11.72 -1.56
N ALA A 36 -12.77 12.35 -2.19
CA ALA A 36 -13.89 12.93 -1.48
C ALA A 36 -14.98 11.87 -1.24
N LEU A 37 -15.29 11.66 0.04
CA LEU A 37 -16.36 10.76 0.49
C LEU A 37 -17.53 11.60 1.01
N LYS A 38 -18.70 11.44 0.38
CA LYS A 38 -19.93 12.11 0.79
C LYS A 38 -20.81 11.14 1.56
N TYR A 39 -20.97 11.39 2.85
CA TYR A 39 -21.82 10.62 3.75
C TYR A 39 -22.19 11.43 4.99
N ASN A 40 -23.33 11.10 5.61
CA ASN A 40 -23.71 11.63 6.92
C ASN A 40 -23.05 10.80 8.01
N GLN A 41 -22.60 11.44 9.10
CA GLN A 41 -21.80 10.81 10.15
C GLN A 41 -22.45 9.54 10.77
N ASP A 42 -23.77 9.43 10.71
CA ASP A 42 -24.51 8.30 11.30
C ASP A 42 -24.43 7.02 10.44
N CYS A 43 -23.88 7.08 9.21
CA CYS A 43 -23.87 5.96 8.27
C CYS A 43 -22.54 5.19 8.18
N LEU A 44 -21.43 5.76 8.66
CA LEU A 44 -20.10 5.18 8.51
C LEU A 44 -19.26 5.45 9.77
N ASP A 45 -18.96 4.39 10.51
CA ASP A 45 -18.06 4.47 11.66
C ASP A 45 -16.62 4.76 11.22
N ILE A 46 -15.82 5.29 12.16
CA ILE A 46 -14.43 5.71 11.92
C ILE A 46 -13.56 4.56 11.39
N CYS A 47 -13.70 3.35 11.94
CA CYS A 47 -12.90 2.21 11.54
C CYS A 47 -13.20 1.80 10.09
N THR A 48 -14.48 1.78 9.72
CA THR A 48 -14.90 1.51 8.34
C THR A 48 -14.44 2.61 7.38
N TYR A 49 -14.47 3.88 7.80
CA TYR A 49 -13.92 4.99 7.02
C TYR A 49 -12.42 4.81 6.75
N GLN A 50 -11.61 4.53 7.78
CA GLN A 50 -10.16 4.36 7.64
C GLN A 50 -9.83 3.19 6.69
N ARG A 51 -10.54 2.06 6.81
CA ARG A 51 -10.38 0.92 5.88
C ARG A 51 -10.71 1.28 4.44
N LEU A 52 -11.76 2.09 4.23
CA LEU A 52 -12.13 2.58 2.91
C LEU A 52 -11.07 3.54 2.36
N GLN A 53 -10.56 4.45 3.19
CA GLN A 53 -9.51 5.39 2.83
C GLN A 53 -8.22 4.68 2.43
N GLN A 54 -7.80 3.63 3.16
CA GLN A 54 -6.64 2.81 2.80
C GLN A 54 -6.78 2.20 1.39
N ARG A 55 -7.97 1.70 1.04
CA ARG A 55 -8.23 1.14 -0.30
C ARG A 55 -8.19 2.23 -1.38
N LEU A 56 -8.80 3.38 -1.12
CA LEU A 56 -8.84 4.49 -2.07
C LEU A 56 -7.47 5.16 -2.25
N TYR A 57 -6.65 5.14 -1.21
CA TYR A 57 -5.27 5.64 -1.27
C TYR A 57 -4.44 4.84 -2.28
N LEU A 58 -4.59 3.52 -2.34
CA LEU A 58 -3.90 2.70 -3.35
C LEU A 58 -4.30 3.11 -4.79
N GLN A 59 -5.58 3.34 -5.03
CA GLN A 59 -6.06 3.84 -6.32
C GLN A 59 -5.50 5.23 -6.63
N LYS A 60 -5.54 6.15 -5.67
CA LYS A 60 -4.95 7.50 -5.78
C LYS A 60 -3.46 7.43 -6.13
N LYS A 61 -2.68 6.59 -5.46
CA LYS A 61 -1.24 6.39 -5.69
C LYS A 61 -0.95 5.88 -7.10
N VAL A 62 -1.74 4.93 -7.60
CA VAL A 62 -1.62 4.43 -8.98
C VAL A 62 -1.91 5.54 -9.99
N ILE A 63 -2.95 6.34 -9.76
CA ILE A 63 -3.30 7.47 -10.64
C ILE A 63 -2.20 8.52 -10.61
N GLN A 64 -1.75 8.97 -9.45
CA GLN A 64 -0.66 9.95 -9.31
C GLN A 64 0.61 9.49 -10.04
N LYS A 65 0.98 8.21 -9.91
CA LYS A 65 2.16 7.64 -10.59
C LYS A 65 2.07 7.69 -12.13
N HIS A 66 0.86 7.72 -12.70
CA HIS A 66 0.66 7.62 -14.16
C HIS A 66 0.06 8.87 -14.81
N LEU A 67 -0.53 9.77 -14.02
CA LEU A 67 -1.28 10.93 -14.53
C LEU A 67 -0.40 11.81 -15.43
N GLU A 68 0.80 12.14 -14.99
CA GLU A 68 1.73 13.01 -15.73
C GLU A 68 2.62 12.27 -16.73
N LYS A 69 2.50 10.95 -16.90
CA LYS A 69 3.33 10.23 -17.87
C LYS A 69 2.98 10.58 -19.32
N LYS A 70 1.72 10.97 -19.58
CA LYS A 70 1.25 11.37 -20.91
C LYS A 70 1.52 12.85 -21.15
N LYS A 71 2.12 13.19 -22.30
CA LYS A 71 2.46 14.58 -22.66
C LYS A 71 1.23 15.48 -22.75
N GLU A 72 0.12 14.96 -23.28
CA GLU A 72 -1.12 15.69 -23.44
C GLU A 72 -1.75 16.07 -22.09
N ILE A 73 -1.68 15.15 -21.11
CA ILE A 73 -2.20 15.39 -19.76
C ILE A 73 -1.35 16.44 -19.03
N ARG A 74 -0.02 16.39 -19.14
CA ARG A 74 0.87 17.43 -18.59
C ARG A 74 0.54 18.82 -19.14
N ARG A 75 0.28 18.91 -20.45
CA ARG A 75 -0.16 20.16 -21.08
C ARG A 75 -1.49 20.65 -20.49
N GLY A 76 -2.47 19.75 -20.33
CA GLY A 76 -3.75 20.06 -19.70
C GLY A 76 -3.60 20.56 -18.25
N ILE A 77 -2.76 19.91 -17.44
CA ILE A 77 -2.44 20.34 -16.07
C ILE A 77 -1.80 21.73 -16.08
N GLY A 78 -0.91 22.02 -17.03
CA GLY A 78 -0.34 23.36 -17.22
C GLY A 78 -1.40 24.43 -17.45
N TYR A 79 -2.37 24.18 -18.34
CA TYR A 79 -3.49 25.10 -18.56
C TYR A 79 -4.37 25.27 -17.32
N LEU A 80 -4.66 24.19 -16.60
CA LEU A 80 -5.45 24.27 -15.37
C LEU A 80 -4.73 25.06 -14.28
N LYS A 81 -3.41 24.93 -14.15
CA LYS A 81 -2.59 25.74 -13.25
C LYS A 81 -2.66 27.23 -13.59
N LEU A 82 -2.59 27.57 -14.88
CA LEU A 82 -2.74 28.94 -15.37
C LEU A 82 -4.15 29.49 -15.10
N ILE A 83 -5.19 28.73 -15.43
CA ILE A 83 -6.60 29.10 -15.18
C ILE A 83 -6.82 29.40 -13.70
N CYS A 84 -6.24 28.60 -12.81
CA CYS A 84 -6.35 28.79 -11.36
C CYS A 84 -5.90 30.19 -10.89
N PHE A 85 -4.82 30.72 -11.48
CA PHE A 85 -4.33 32.07 -11.18
C PHE A 85 -5.12 33.15 -11.93
N LEU A 86 -5.44 32.90 -13.22
CA LEU A 86 -6.15 33.88 -14.04
C LEU A 86 -7.55 34.19 -13.51
N ILE A 87 -8.28 33.22 -12.95
CA ILE A 87 -9.63 33.46 -12.40
C ILE A 87 -9.63 34.60 -11.36
N PRO A 88 -8.91 34.52 -10.22
CA PRO A 88 -8.88 35.60 -9.24
C PRO A 88 -8.23 36.87 -9.79
N PHE A 89 -7.19 36.75 -10.64
CA PHE A 89 -6.54 37.89 -11.28
C PHE A 89 -7.53 38.71 -12.12
N LEU A 90 -8.25 38.07 -13.04
CA LEU A 90 -9.23 38.72 -13.92
C LEU A 90 -10.42 39.27 -13.12
N LEU A 91 -10.88 38.57 -12.08
CA LEU A 91 -11.90 39.09 -11.18
C LEU A 91 -11.44 40.37 -10.44
N SER A 92 -10.16 40.47 -10.10
CA SER A 92 -9.57 41.67 -9.51
C SER A 92 -9.47 42.82 -10.52
N LEU A 93 -9.10 42.52 -11.78
CA LEU A 93 -9.06 43.51 -12.85
C LEU A 93 -10.44 44.06 -13.18
N LYS A 94 -11.48 43.22 -13.13
CA LYS A 94 -12.87 43.67 -13.27
C LYS A 94 -13.24 44.75 -12.25
N LYS A 95 -12.80 44.63 -10.99
CA LYS A 95 -13.01 45.67 -9.96
C LYS A 95 -12.29 46.98 -10.30
N LYS A 96 -11.19 46.90 -11.04
CA LYS A 96 -10.41 48.05 -11.55
C LYS A 96 -10.88 48.51 -12.93
N MET A 97 -12.00 47.97 -13.45
CA MET A 97 -12.52 48.30 -14.78
C MET A 97 -11.52 48.01 -15.90
N LYS A 98 -10.67 47.00 -15.73
CA LYS A 98 -9.70 46.55 -16.73
C LYS A 98 -10.02 45.13 -17.19
N VAL A 99 -9.77 44.83 -18.45
CA VAL A 99 -9.85 43.48 -19.01
C VAL A 99 -8.67 43.24 -19.96
N PRO A 100 -8.24 41.99 -20.18
CA PRO A 100 -7.25 41.70 -21.21
C PRO A 100 -7.76 42.11 -22.60
N TYR A 101 -6.90 42.78 -23.36
CA TYR A 101 -7.15 43.14 -24.76
C TYR A 101 -7.00 41.89 -25.63
N LEU A 102 -8.06 41.09 -25.69
CA LEU A 102 -8.04 39.79 -26.38
C LEU A 102 -7.93 39.92 -27.90
N SER A 103 -8.22 41.07 -28.50
CA SER A 103 -8.13 41.24 -29.96
C SER A 103 -6.69 41.16 -30.49
N SER A 104 -5.68 41.36 -29.63
CA SER A 104 -4.27 41.11 -29.95
C SER A 104 -3.91 39.61 -29.93
N LEU A 105 -4.66 38.80 -29.16
CA LEU A 105 -4.36 37.39 -28.90
C LEU A 105 -5.28 36.42 -29.66
N LEU A 106 -6.50 36.87 -29.97
CA LEU A 106 -7.57 36.09 -30.57
C LEU A 106 -8.19 36.88 -31.72
N GLN A 107 -8.43 36.22 -32.85
CA GLN A 107 -9.19 36.82 -33.95
C GLN A 107 -10.63 37.17 -33.52
N PRO A 108 -11.27 38.14 -34.19
CA PRO A 108 -12.73 38.34 -34.18
C PRO A 108 -13.49 37.01 -34.20
N PHE A 109 -14.23 36.69 -33.14
CA PHE A 109 -15.13 35.53 -33.18
C PHE A 109 -16.28 35.85 -34.13
N SER A 110 -16.57 34.96 -35.08
CA SER A 110 -17.88 34.92 -35.74
C SER A 110 -18.90 34.34 -34.77
N ASP A 111 -20.15 34.80 -34.78
CA ASP A 111 -21.20 34.34 -33.86
C ASP A 111 -21.33 32.80 -33.80
N ASP A 112 -21.10 32.11 -34.93
CA ASP A 112 -21.11 30.65 -35.01
C ASP A 112 -20.01 29.93 -34.19
N LYS A 113 -18.91 30.62 -33.87
CA LYS A 113 -17.77 30.08 -33.09
C LYS A 113 -17.89 30.31 -31.59
N VAL A 114 -18.87 31.08 -31.12
CA VAL A 114 -19.10 31.40 -29.69
C VAL A 114 -20.02 30.37 -29.02
N LYS A 115 -20.42 29.32 -29.73
CA LYS A 115 -21.24 28.23 -29.18
C LYS A 115 -20.47 27.50 -28.08
N THR A 116 -20.97 27.60 -26.84
CA THR A 116 -20.35 26.98 -25.66
C THR A 116 -20.65 25.48 -25.59
N GLU A 117 -19.92 24.71 -24.76
CA GLU A 117 -20.21 23.29 -24.47
C GLU A 117 -21.66 22.99 -24.03
N ARG A 118 -22.46 24.00 -23.65
CA ARG A 118 -23.90 23.84 -23.38
C ARG A 118 -24.76 23.72 -24.63
N GLU A 119 -24.23 24.11 -25.78
CA GLU A 119 -24.88 24.07 -27.10
C GLU A 119 -24.36 22.90 -27.94
N LEU A 120 -23.25 22.28 -27.54
CA LEU A 120 -22.85 20.95 -27.98
C LEU A 120 -23.55 19.91 -27.11
N PRO A 121 -24.10 18.82 -27.68
CA PRO A 121 -24.58 17.72 -26.86
C PRO A 121 -23.40 17.21 -26.01
N PRO A 122 -23.62 16.87 -24.72
CA PRO A 122 -22.58 16.23 -23.92
C PRO A 122 -22.02 15.03 -24.68
N PHE A 123 -20.72 14.72 -24.56
CA PHE A 123 -20.13 13.52 -25.15
C PHE A 123 -20.91 12.28 -24.67
N ILE A 124 -21.83 11.80 -25.50
CA ILE A 124 -22.55 10.55 -25.31
C ILE A 124 -21.61 9.47 -25.80
N TYR A 125 -20.91 8.81 -24.88
CA TYR A 125 -20.13 7.63 -25.22
C TYR A 125 -21.09 6.53 -25.72
N GLY A 126 -20.86 6.05 -26.95
CA GLY A 126 -21.68 5.02 -27.59
C GLY A 126 -21.47 3.63 -26.97
N GLN A 127 -22.19 2.62 -27.49
CA GLN A 127 -22.18 1.23 -27.00
C GLN A 127 -20.79 0.56 -27.01
N ASP A 128 -19.83 1.15 -27.74
CA ASP A 128 -18.49 0.62 -27.93
C ASP A 128 -17.50 1.02 -26.81
N PHE A 129 -17.89 1.95 -25.92
CA PHE A 129 -17.05 2.33 -24.79
C PHE A 129 -17.05 1.21 -23.73
N LYS A 130 -16.00 0.39 -23.68
CA LYS A 130 -15.83 -0.66 -22.67
C LYS A 130 -14.68 -0.31 -21.72
N CYS A 131 -14.97 -0.19 -20.44
CA CYS A 131 -13.96 -0.18 -19.38
C CYS A 131 -13.98 -1.55 -18.68
N GLN A 132 -12.91 -2.33 -18.82
CA GLN A 132 -12.85 -3.72 -18.30
C GLN A 132 -13.18 -3.85 -16.81
N ASN A 133 -12.99 -2.78 -16.02
CA ASN A 133 -13.17 -2.79 -14.57
C ASN A 133 -14.37 -1.97 -14.08
N PHE A 134 -15.22 -1.44 -14.98
CA PHE A 134 -16.31 -0.55 -14.59
C PHE A 134 -17.57 -0.76 -15.42
N HIS A 135 -18.63 -1.26 -14.78
CA HIS A 135 -19.94 -1.46 -15.39
C HIS A 135 -20.77 -0.18 -15.22
N TYR A 136 -21.33 0.36 -16.31
CA TYR A 136 -22.17 1.56 -16.27
C TYR A 136 -23.50 1.32 -17.00
N ALA A 137 -24.54 2.07 -16.61
CA ALA A 137 -25.85 1.98 -17.24
C ALA A 137 -25.85 2.69 -18.61
N LYS A 138 -26.37 2.01 -19.65
CA LYS A 138 -26.34 2.40 -21.08
C LYS A 138 -26.80 3.83 -21.44
N HIS A 139 -27.43 4.56 -20.52
CA HIS A 139 -28.04 5.89 -20.78
C HIS A 139 -27.76 6.90 -19.65
N GLN A 140 -26.69 6.68 -18.87
CA GLN A 140 -26.26 7.63 -17.86
C GLN A 140 -24.94 8.29 -18.24
N TYR A 141 -24.90 9.62 -18.12
CA TYR A 141 -23.65 10.36 -18.13
C TYR A 141 -22.82 9.94 -16.92
N PHE A 142 -21.69 9.28 -17.20
CA PHE A 142 -20.68 8.95 -16.22
C PHE A 142 -19.42 9.73 -16.56
N HIS A 143 -19.06 10.70 -15.71
CA HIS A 143 -17.77 11.36 -15.80
C HIS A 143 -16.71 10.40 -15.26
N VAL A 144 -15.85 9.92 -16.16
CA VAL A 144 -14.69 9.06 -15.85
C VAL A 144 -13.67 9.83 -14.97
N HIS A 145 -13.73 11.15 -15.00
CA HIS A 145 -12.87 12.04 -14.24
C HIS A 145 -13.59 12.49 -12.97
N GLY A 146 -12.84 12.41 -11.87
CA GLY A 146 -13.11 13.20 -10.70
C GLY A 146 -13.37 14.66 -11.02
N GLY A 147 -14.12 15.36 -10.16
CA GLY A 147 -14.36 16.79 -10.33
C GLY A 147 -13.04 17.57 -10.32
N ILE A 148 -12.86 18.48 -11.28
CA ILE A 148 -11.80 19.49 -11.22
C ILE A 148 -12.35 20.67 -10.42
N GLU A 149 -11.65 21.06 -9.36
CA GLU A 149 -12.01 22.19 -8.52
C GLU A 149 -10.85 23.19 -8.51
N PHE A 150 -11.18 24.47 -8.36
CA PHE A 150 -10.21 25.56 -8.29
C PHE A 150 -10.35 26.27 -6.96
N ASP A 151 -9.23 26.41 -6.25
CA ASP A 151 -9.15 27.35 -5.15
C ASP A 151 -9.10 28.77 -5.70
N ILE A 152 -10.24 29.44 -5.63
CA ILE A 152 -10.41 30.83 -6.03
C ILE A 152 -9.91 31.82 -4.97
N THR A 153 -9.44 31.35 -3.81
CA THR A 153 -8.81 32.21 -2.82
C THR A 153 -7.36 32.48 -3.22
N THR A 154 -6.91 33.70 -2.95
CA THR A 154 -5.53 34.13 -3.21
C THR A 154 -4.82 34.27 -1.87
N ALA A 155 -3.59 33.76 -1.79
CA ALA A 155 -2.70 34.08 -0.68
C ALA A 155 -2.39 35.59 -0.66
N SER A 156 -1.84 36.07 0.45
CA SER A 156 -1.27 37.42 0.50
C SER A 156 -0.24 37.58 -0.62
N ILE A 157 -0.33 38.68 -1.37
CA ILE A 157 0.65 38.99 -2.42
C ILE A 157 1.95 39.41 -1.74
N GLU A 158 3.03 38.69 -2.02
CA GLU A 158 4.36 38.96 -1.49
C GLU A 158 5.14 39.90 -2.43
N ASN A 159 6.15 40.59 -1.89
CA ASN A 159 7.11 41.30 -2.74
C ASN A 159 7.97 40.28 -3.51
N ALA A 160 8.23 40.55 -4.79
CA ALA A 160 9.11 39.68 -5.56
C ALA A 160 10.52 39.59 -4.96
N LEU A 161 11.15 38.42 -5.11
CA LEU A 161 12.55 38.21 -4.74
C LEU A 161 13.49 39.12 -5.56
N GLU A 162 14.65 39.48 -4.99
CA GLU A 162 15.64 40.35 -5.64
C GLU A 162 16.08 39.85 -7.03
N VAL A 163 16.14 38.52 -7.21
CA VAL A 163 16.46 37.91 -8.52
C VAL A 163 15.47 38.35 -9.61
N PHE A 164 14.16 38.34 -9.32
CA PHE A 164 13.15 38.78 -10.28
C PHE A 164 13.17 40.30 -10.51
N LYS A 165 13.53 41.08 -9.48
CA LYS A 165 13.67 42.54 -9.62
C LYS A 165 14.85 42.90 -10.51
N ASN A 166 15.99 42.22 -10.34
CA ASN A 166 17.21 42.49 -11.09
C ASN A 166 17.08 42.13 -12.57
N ASP A 167 16.29 41.12 -12.91
CA ASP A 167 16.07 40.68 -14.29
C ASP A 167 14.74 41.18 -14.88
N LEU A 168 14.11 42.19 -14.28
CA LEU A 168 12.78 42.66 -14.65
C LEU A 168 12.69 43.17 -16.10
N GLU A 169 13.72 43.87 -16.59
CA GLU A 169 13.79 44.29 -18.00
C GLU A 169 13.91 43.08 -18.93
N LYS A 170 14.76 42.10 -18.60
CA LYS A 170 14.89 40.86 -19.39
C LYS A 170 13.59 40.08 -19.46
N ILE A 171 12.84 40.02 -18.36
CA ILE A 171 11.51 39.39 -18.32
C ILE A 171 10.55 40.12 -19.28
N ARG A 172 10.55 41.46 -19.27
CA ARG A 172 9.72 42.28 -20.16
C ARG A 172 10.09 42.08 -21.63
N ASP A 173 11.37 42.14 -21.96
CA ASP A 173 11.87 41.98 -23.32
C ASP A 173 11.54 40.58 -23.87
N CYS A 174 11.75 39.54 -23.06
CA CYS A 174 11.39 38.17 -23.37
C CYS A 174 9.89 38.04 -23.69
N ALA A 175 9.03 38.66 -22.86
CA ALA A 175 7.59 38.59 -23.04
C ALA A 175 7.11 39.38 -24.28
N ALA A 176 7.67 40.57 -24.51
CA ALA A 176 7.30 41.44 -25.63
C ALA A 176 7.67 40.82 -26.98
N ASN A 177 8.87 40.25 -27.12
CA ASN A 177 9.35 39.66 -28.37
C ASN A 177 8.59 38.40 -28.83
N THR A 178 7.75 37.81 -27.96
CA THR A 178 7.03 36.55 -28.24
C THR A 178 5.90 36.72 -29.26
N PHE A 179 5.30 37.91 -29.35
CA PHE A 179 4.11 38.18 -30.19
C PHE A 179 4.39 39.16 -31.34
N VAL A 180 5.66 39.52 -31.58
CA VAL A 180 6.06 40.55 -32.55
C VAL A 180 6.21 40.02 -33.99
N GLU A 181 6.16 38.70 -34.22
CA GLU A 181 6.26 38.13 -35.58
C GLU A 181 4.92 37.96 -36.31
N ASP A 182 4.94 38.42 -37.56
CA ASP A 182 3.85 38.74 -38.48
C ASP A 182 2.87 37.61 -38.85
N SER A 183 1.60 38.04 -38.96
CA SER A 183 0.49 37.57 -39.80
C SER A 183 0.40 36.09 -40.22
N GLY A 184 -0.35 35.28 -39.46
CA GLY A 184 -0.90 34.00 -39.92
C GLY A 184 -1.58 33.19 -38.81
N TYR A 185 -2.62 32.42 -39.14
CA TYR A 185 -3.27 31.49 -38.21
C TYR A 185 -2.23 30.47 -37.68
N LYS A 186 -1.92 30.53 -36.38
CA LYS A 186 -1.13 29.50 -35.70
C LYS A 186 -2.05 28.66 -34.82
N GLU A 187 -2.02 27.35 -35.01
CA GLU A 187 -2.77 26.41 -34.16
C GLU A 187 -2.17 26.34 -32.73
N TYR A 188 -0.90 26.72 -32.58
CA TYR A 188 -0.16 26.74 -31.31
C TYR A 188 0.77 27.95 -31.23
N TYR A 189 0.82 28.61 -30.06
CA TYR A 189 1.81 29.64 -29.74
C TYR A 189 2.88 29.07 -28.81
N SER A 190 4.15 29.31 -29.13
CA SER A 190 5.28 28.93 -28.27
C SER A 190 5.42 29.97 -27.15
N ILE A 191 5.24 29.55 -25.90
CA ILE A 191 5.44 30.42 -24.73
C ILE A 191 6.91 30.33 -24.32
N PRO A 192 7.64 31.46 -24.20
CA PRO A 192 9.04 31.44 -23.79
C PRO A 192 9.18 30.95 -22.35
N VAL A 193 10.33 30.33 -22.09
CA VAL A 193 10.68 29.80 -20.77
C VAL A 193 11.96 30.48 -20.31
N MET A 194 11.95 31.01 -19.09
CA MET A 194 13.12 31.57 -18.41
C MET A 194 13.46 30.75 -17.17
N GLU A 195 14.73 30.63 -16.83
CA GLU A 195 15.18 29.90 -15.65
C GLU A 195 15.64 30.86 -14.55
N PHE A 196 15.09 30.69 -13.35
CA PHE A 196 15.44 31.44 -12.16
C PHE A 196 15.62 30.47 -10.99
N ASN A 197 16.76 30.54 -10.29
CA ASN A 197 17.07 29.68 -9.14
C ASN A 197 16.84 28.18 -9.38
N GLY A 198 17.15 27.68 -10.57
CA GLY A 198 16.96 26.27 -10.94
C GLY A 198 15.51 25.85 -11.21
N LYS A 199 14.56 26.80 -11.26
CA LYS A 199 13.18 26.58 -11.70
C LYS A 199 12.94 27.26 -13.05
N SER A 200 12.19 26.59 -13.92
CA SER A 200 11.78 27.13 -15.22
C SER A 200 10.39 27.77 -15.13
N TYR A 201 10.25 29.01 -15.59
CA TYR A 201 9.03 29.81 -15.57
C TYR A 201 8.56 30.11 -16.99
N TYR A 202 7.25 29.94 -17.25
CA TYR A 202 6.62 30.41 -18.47
C TYR A 202 6.35 31.91 -18.37
N VAL A 203 6.79 32.67 -19.36
CA VAL A 203 6.63 34.12 -19.39
C VAL A 203 5.52 34.50 -20.37
N MET A 204 4.49 35.17 -19.87
CA MET A 204 3.33 35.60 -20.65
C MET A 204 3.06 37.08 -20.43
N TYR A 205 2.71 37.76 -21.51
CA TYR A 205 2.34 39.17 -21.51
C TYR A 205 0.88 39.34 -21.97
N PHE A 206 0.17 40.26 -21.32
CA PHE A 206 -1.19 40.64 -21.68
C PHE A 206 -1.31 42.16 -21.69
N GLU A 207 -1.76 42.73 -22.80
CA GLU A 207 -2.24 44.11 -22.83
C GLU A 207 -3.58 44.19 -22.10
N LEU A 208 -3.80 45.28 -21.35
CA LEU A 208 -5.06 45.54 -20.66
C LEU A 208 -5.77 46.74 -21.27
N GLU A 209 -7.05 46.57 -21.58
CA GLU A 209 -7.95 47.65 -22.01
C GLU A 209 -8.94 48.03 -20.89
N THR A 210 -9.65 49.14 -21.07
CA THR A 210 -10.65 49.62 -20.11
C THR A 210 -12.02 49.03 -20.44
N PHE A 211 -12.69 48.44 -19.45
CA PHE A 211 -13.92 47.67 -19.61
C PHE A 211 -15.14 48.50 -20.08
N TYR A 212 -15.20 49.80 -19.76
CA TYR A 212 -16.22 50.73 -20.29
C TYR A 212 -15.56 51.81 -21.15
N GLN A 213 -15.32 51.54 -22.42
CA GLN A 213 -15.40 52.58 -23.43
C GLN A 213 -16.75 52.48 -24.14
N GLN A 214 -17.36 53.64 -24.37
CA GLN A 214 -18.71 53.86 -24.88
C GLN A 214 -19.06 52.92 -26.05
N LEU A 215 -20.24 52.30 -25.96
CA LEU A 215 -20.91 51.52 -27.02
C LEU A 215 -20.03 50.47 -27.73
N TYR A 216 -19.98 49.27 -27.14
CA TYR A 216 -19.63 47.98 -27.76
C TYR A 216 -18.48 48.00 -28.79
N LYS A 217 -17.24 47.76 -28.35
CA LYS A 217 -16.16 47.37 -29.28
C LYS A 217 -15.29 46.18 -28.89
N THR A 218 -15.60 45.46 -27.81
CA THR A 218 -15.06 44.10 -27.64
C THR A 218 -16.08 43.10 -28.20
N GLN A 219 -15.87 42.66 -29.44
CA GLN A 219 -16.81 41.80 -30.20
C GLN A 219 -17.28 40.57 -29.39
N TRP A 220 -16.37 39.93 -28.66
CA TRP A 220 -16.69 38.75 -27.87
C TRP A 220 -17.59 39.04 -26.66
N TRP A 221 -17.41 40.17 -25.96
CA TRP A 221 -18.26 40.52 -24.82
C TRP A 221 -19.65 40.96 -25.26
N GLY A 222 -19.76 41.65 -26.40
CA GLY A 222 -21.04 41.96 -27.04
C GLY A 222 -21.84 40.68 -27.31
N ALA A 223 -21.23 39.72 -28.00
CA ALA A 223 -21.82 38.42 -28.29
C ALA A 223 -22.21 37.64 -27.02
N ILE A 224 -21.33 37.57 -26.02
CA ILE A 224 -21.65 36.90 -24.74
C ILE A 224 -22.78 37.62 -24.01
N ASN A 225 -22.79 38.95 -23.94
CA ASN A 225 -23.83 39.71 -23.25
C ASN A 225 -25.18 39.58 -23.95
N GLU A 226 -25.20 39.55 -25.28
CA GLU A 226 -26.39 39.28 -26.07
C GLU A 226 -26.91 37.85 -25.82
N ILE A 227 -26.04 36.84 -25.83
CA ILE A 227 -26.37 35.46 -25.43
C ILE A 227 -26.91 35.43 -23.99
N VAL A 228 -26.27 36.11 -23.03
CA VAL A 228 -26.72 36.17 -21.63
C VAL A 228 -28.09 36.84 -21.52
N ASN A 229 -28.36 37.90 -22.28
CA ASN A 229 -29.66 38.57 -22.32
C ASN A 229 -30.73 37.71 -23.01
N ASN A 230 -30.37 36.95 -24.04
CA ASN A 230 -31.23 35.97 -24.72
C ASN A 230 -31.47 34.70 -23.90
N LEU A 231 -30.54 34.33 -23.00
CA LEU A 231 -30.67 33.25 -22.01
C LEU A 231 -31.37 33.70 -20.72
N ARG A 232 -31.45 35.01 -20.47
CA ARG A 232 -32.17 35.63 -19.34
C ARG A 232 -33.68 35.39 -19.27
N PRO A 233 -34.43 35.05 -20.35
CA PRO A 233 -35.82 34.70 -20.19
C PRO A 233 -35.94 33.23 -19.76
N LYS A 234 -36.19 33.00 -18.45
CA LYS A 234 -37.02 31.89 -17.93
C LYS A 234 -37.41 32.18 -16.47
N ARG A 235 -38.70 32.50 -16.29
CA ARG A 235 -39.39 32.94 -15.06
C ARG A 235 -39.06 32.05 -13.86
N LEU A 236 -38.22 32.55 -12.96
CA LEU A 236 -38.21 32.10 -11.56
C LEU A 236 -39.16 33.01 -10.77
N PRO A 237 -39.98 32.47 -9.85
CA PRO A 237 -40.07 31.07 -9.46
C PRO A 237 -40.69 30.16 -10.53
N LEU A 238 -40.31 28.88 -10.53
CA LEU A 238 -40.87 27.84 -11.40
C LEU A 238 -42.34 27.58 -11.05
N THR A 239 -43.15 27.16 -12.04
CA THR A 239 -44.49 26.62 -11.75
C THR A 239 -44.40 25.23 -11.09
N ASP A 240 -45.44 24.78 -10.39
CA ASP A 240 -45.42 23.48 -9.71
C ASP A 240 -45.29 22.30 -10.69
N ALA A 241 -45.83 22.44 -11.90
CA ALA A 241 -45.65 21.48 -12.98
C ALA A 241 -44.17 21.39 -13.41
N GLN A 242 -43.53 22.53 -13.64
CA GLN A 242 -42.10 22.59 -14.01
C GLN A 242 -41.20 22.03 -12.89
N LEU A 243 -41.52 22.35 -11.64
CA LEU A 243 -40.80 21.86 -10.48
C LEU A 243 -40.91 20.32 -10.37
N HIS A 244 -42.12 19.77 -10.47
CA HIS A 244 -42.34 18.33 -10.39
C HIS A 244 -41.70 17.59 -11.57
N GLU A 245 -41.73 18.18 -12.76
CA GLU A 245 -41.06 17.63 -13.94
C GLU A 245 -39.54 17.53 -13.74
N GLN A 246 -38.91 18.56 -13.15
CA GLN A 246 -37.48 18.54 -12.80
C GLN A 246 -37.16 17.39 -11.82
N PHE A 247 -37.99 17.18 -10.80
CA PHE A 247 -37.81 16.03 -9.90
C PHE A 247 -38.04 14.69 -10.57
N LYS A 248 -39.07 14.56 -11.41
CA LYS A 248 -39.36 13.32 -12.15
C LYS A 248 -38.20 12.96 -13.08
N LYS A 249 -37.65 13.94 -13.81
CA LYS A 249 -36.47 13.78 -14.67
C LYS A 249 -35.24 13.33 -13.89
N LYS A 250 -35.02 13.85 -12.67
CA LYS A 250 -33.80 13.56 -11.89
C LYS A 250 -33.89 12.28 -11.03
N PHE A 251 -35.07 11.97 -10.51
CA PHE A 251 -35.26 10.93 -9.48
C PHE A 251 -36.21 9.79 -9.90
N GLY A 252 -36.85 9.89 -11.05
CA GLY A 252 -37.95 9.02 -11.43
C GLY A 252 -39.23 9.29 -10.64
N PHE A 253 -40.33 8.66 -11.07
CA PHE A 253 -41.67 8.99 -10.58
C PHE A 253 -41.85 8.75 -9.07
N LYS A 254 -41.43 7.58 -8.57
CA LYS A 254 -41.65 7.17 -7.17
C LYS A 254 -41.01 8.13 -6.15
N LYS A 255 -39.76 8.55 -6.38
CA LYS A 255 -39.06 9.48 -5.48
C LYS A 255 -39.48 10.94 -5.71
N ALA A 256 -39.83 11.32 -6.94
CA ALA A 256 -40.37 12.66 -7.24
C ALA A 256 -41.70 12.95 -6.52
N MET A 257 -42.54 11.92 -6.30
CA MET A 257 -43.76 12.07 -5.50
C MET A 257 -43.48 12.45 -4.04
N LYS A 258 -42.44 11.88 -3.43
CA LYS A 258 -41.99 12.26 -2.08
C LYS A 258 -41.46 13.71 -2.03
N CYS A 259 -40.88 14.19 -3.12
CA CYS A 259 -40.37 15.56 -3.25
C CYS A 259 -41.47 16.64 -3.30
N LYS A 260 -42.75 16.25 -3.30
CA LYS A 260 -43.87 17.19 -3.08
C LYS A 260 -43.92 17.72 -1.65
N SER A 261 -43.47 16.92 -0.66
CA SER A 261 -43.24 17.41 0.69
C SER A 261 -42.11 18.45 0.64
N ILE A 262 -42.37 19.66 1.14
CA ILE A 262 -41.40 20.76 1.10
C ILE A 262 -40.07 20.39 1.77
N PRO A 263 -40.01 19.90 3.02
CA PRO A 263 -38.72 19.56 3.65
C PRO A 263 -37.94 18.51 2.86
N PHE A 264 -38.61 17.43 2.41
CA PHE A 264 -37.98 16.37 1.64
C PHE A 264 -37.55 16.84 0.24
N GLY A 265 -38.39 17.64 -0.42
CA GLY A 265 -38.15 18.22 -1.73
C GLY A 265 -37.00 19.22 -1.72
N MET A 266 -36.94 20.12 -0.73
CA MET A 266 -35.83 21.06 -0.55
C MET A 266 -34.52 20.33 -0.28
N LYS A 267 -34.52 19.36 0.64
CA LYS A 267 -33.34 18.50 0.89
C LYS A 267 -32.90 17.78 -0.39
N SER A 268 -33.82 17.13 -1.11
CA SER A 268 -33.51 16.45 -2.37
C SER A 268 -32.98 17.41 -3.44
N ALA A 269 -33.51 18.63 -3.51
CA ALA A 269 -33.01 19.67 -4.41
C ALA A 269 -31.58 20.09 -4.06
N VAL A 270 -31.25 20.22 -2.77
CA VAL A 270 -29.90 20.55 -2.28
C VAL A 270 -28.92 19.42 -2.60
N GLU A 271 -29.24 18.18 -2.22
CA GLU A 271 -28.40 17.00 -2.48
C GLU A 271 -28.03 16.91 -3.98
N ARG A 272 -28.98 17.22 -4.88
CA ARG A 272 -28.80 17.10 -6.34
C ARG A 272 -28.42 18.39 -7.05
N GLY A 273 -28.40 19.52 -6.37
CA GLY A 273 -27.97 20.82 -6.93
C GLY A 273 -29.01 21.47 -7.83
N LEU A 274 -30.30 21.24 -7.56
CA LEU A 274 -31.41 21.81 -8.31
C LEU A 274 -31.69 23.23 -7.80
N ASN A 275 -30.79 24.17 -8.07
CA ASN A 275 -30.82 25.55 -7.56
C ASN A 275 -32.14 26.29 -7.85
N ALA A 276 -32.67 26.14 -9.07
CA ALA A 276 -33.93 26.75 -9.48
C ALA A 276 -35.13 26.22 -8.69
N VAL A 277 -35.15 24.91 -8.42
CA VAL A 277 -36.18 24.25 -7.61
C VAL A 277 -36.07 24.71 -6.15
N PHE A 278 -34.86 24.73 -5.61
CA PHE A 278 -34.60 25.22 -4.26
C PHE A 278 -35.06 26.67 -4.07
N HIS A 279 -34.66 27.58 -4.98
CA HIS A 279 -35.09 28.98 -4.94
C HIS A 279 -36.61 29.13 -5.06
N THR A 280 -37.27 28.28 -5.85
CA THR A 280 -38.73 28.28 -5.96
C THR A 280 -39.38 27.85 -4.65
N PHE A 281 -38.90 26.78 -4.02
CA PHE A 281 -39.39 26.36 -2.73
C PHE A 281 -39.13 27.39 -1.64
N SER A 282 -37.92 27.96 -1.57
CA SER A 282 -37.58 28.93 -0.53
C SER A 282 -38.43 30.20 -0.58
N ARG A 283 -38.95 30.59 -1.75
CA ARG A 283 -39.91 31.70 -1.87
C ARG A 283 -41.33 31.35 -1.44
N LYS A 284 -41.72 30.07 -1.57
CA LYS A 284 -43.07 29.59 -1.22
C LYS A 284 -43.20 29.22 0.26
N THR A 285 -42.12 29.32 1.04
CA THR A 285 -42.08 28.79 2.41
C THR A 285 -41.51 29.78 3.41
N SER A 286 -41.89 29.62 4.67
CA SER A 286 -41.39 30.45 5.77
C SER A 286 -39.98 30.04 6.17
N SER A 287 -39.21 30.98 6.74
CA SER A 287 -37.86 30.71 7.26
C SER A 287 -37.85 29.60 8.32
N SER A 288 -38.90 29.49 9.13
CA SER A 288 -39.04 28.42 10.14
C SER A 288 -39.10 27.02 9.51
N THR A 289 -39.71 26.88 8.33
CA THR A 289 -39.82 25.60 7.62
C THR A 289 -38.49 25.19 6.99
N ILE A 290 -37.70 26.16 6.52
CA ILE A 290 -36.37 25.93 5.94
C ILE A 290 -35.36 25.51 7.01
N ASN A 291 -35.53 26.02 8.24
CA ASN A 291 -34.63 25.75 9.36
C ASN A 291 -34.88 24.40 10.06
N VAL A 292 -35.90 23.65 9.64
CA VAL A 292 -36.22 22.34 10.22
C VAL A 292 -35.07 21.37 9.96
N SER A 293 -34.65 20.70 11.03
CA SER A 293 -33.66 19.62 10.96
C SER A 293 -34.36 18.31 10.60
N ASP A 294 -33.69 17.46 9.83
CA ASP A 294 -34.18 16.11 9.54
C ASP A 294 -34.09 15.18 10.77
N GLU A 295 -34.52 13.92 10.60
CA GLU A 295 -34.50 12.89 11.65
C GLU A 295 -33.09 12.66 12.24
N ALA A 296 -32.05 12.98 11.47
CA ALA A 296 -30.66 12.88 11.90
C ALA A 296 -30.11 14.21 12.47
N GLY A 297 -30.96 15.24 12.61
CA GLY A 297 -30.60 16.53 13.17
C GLY A 297 -29.94 17.50 12.19
N TYR A 298 -29.89 17.18 10.90
CA TYR A 298 -29.28 18.05 9.88
C TYR A 298 -30.31 19.00 9.26
N ALA A 299 -30.09 20.30 9.42
CA ALA A 299 -30.79 21.32 8.64
C ALA A 299 -30.30 21.40 7.18
N ILE A 300 -31.07 22.08 6.32
CA ILE A 300 -30.76 22.31 4.90
C ILE A 300 -29.35 22.91 4.69
N PHE A 301 -28.93 23.79 5.59
CA PHE A 301 -27.64 24.47 5.53
C PHE A 301 -26.46 23.48 5.61
N HIS A 302 -26.61 22.42 6.42
CA HIS A 302 -25.63 21.34 6.53
C HIS A 302 -25.52 20.51 5.25
N HIS A 303 -26.66 20.13 4.67
CA HIS A 303 -26.72 19.41 3.40
C HIS A 303 -26.09 20.24 2.27
N ALA A 304 -26.36 21.55 2.24
CA ALA A 304 -25.76 22.44 1.23
C ALA A 304 -24.23 22.51 1.34
N ALA A 305 -23.69 22.47 2.56
CA ALA A 305 -22.25 22.38 2.79
C ALA A 305 -21.65 21.03 2.39
N LEU A 306 -22.24 19.93 2.83
CA LEU A 306 -21.79 18.57 2.49
C LEU A 306 -21.76 18.32 0.97
N HIS A 307 -22.72 18.88 0.24
CA HIS A 307 -22.87 18.65 -1.21
C HIS A 307 -22.23 19.73 -2.10
N ASN A 308 -21.47 20.66 -1.53
CA ASN A 308 -20.79 21.75 -2.24
C ASN A 308 -21.76 22.68 -3.03
N ARG A 309 -22.83 23.16 -2.37
CA ARG A 309 -23.90 23.97 -3.00
C ARG A 309 -23.79 25.46 -2.69
N VAL A 310 -22.74 26.09 -3.23
CA VAL A 310 -22.43 27.51 -3.02
C VAL A 310 -23.63 28.44 -3.24
N SER A 311 -24.34 28.28 -4.36
CA SER A 311 -25.50 29.14 -4.69
C SER A 311 -26.64 29.05 -3.67
N ILE A 312 -26.86 27.88 -3.09
CA ILE A 312 -27.88 27.68 -2.04
C ILE A 312 -27.40 28.30 -0.74
N ILE A 313 -26.12 28.12 -0.38
CA ILE A 313 -25.52 28.79 0.79
C ILE A 313 -25.64 30.30 0.67
N CYS A 314 -25.31 30.89 -0.49
CA CYS A 314 -25.48 32.33 -0.70
C CYS A 314 -26.93 32.78 -0.53
N GLN A 315 -27.90 32.02 -1.06
CA GLN A 315 -29.33 32.33 -0.89
C GLN A 315 -29.74 32.30 0.58
N LEU A 316 -29.28 31.30 1.35
CA LEU A 316 -29.57 31.19 2.77
C LEU A 316 -28.88 32.29 3.59
N CYS A 317 -27.61 32.60 3.33
CA CYS A 317 -26.91 33.70 4.00
C CYS A 317 -27.58 35.06 3.72
N ASN A 318 -27.97 35.32 2.47
CA ASN A 318 -28.68 36.55 2.10
C ASN A 318 -30.08 36.67 2.73
N ALA A 319 -30.67 35.54 3.12
CA ALA A 319 -31.91 35.48 3.88
C ALA A 319 -31.68 35.47 5.41
N ASN A 320 -30.48 35.87 5.87
CA ASN A 320 -30.08 36.00 7.28
C ASN A 320 -30.17 34.70 8.10
N PHE A 321 -30.02 33.54 7.47
CA PHE A 321 -29.85 32.28 8.21
C PHE A 321 -28.49 32.27 8.93
N ASN A 322 -28.45 31.68 10.13
CA ASN A 322 -27.22 31.57 10.91
C ASN A 322 -26.21 30.64 10.21
N VAL A 323 -25.12 31.21 9.70
CA VAL A 323 -24.03 30.48 9.04
C VAL A 323 -23.36 29.43 9.94
N ASN A 324 -23.42 29.66 11.26
CA ASN A 324 -22.87 28.78 12.29
C ASN A 324 -23.94 27.87 12.91
N GLN A 325 -25.07 27.66 12.24
CA GLN A 325 -26.09 26.72 12.69
C GLN A 325 -25.45 25.38 13.04
N ARG A 326 -25.72 24.86 14.23
CA ARG A 326 -25.22 23.55 14.65
C ARG A 326 -26.24 22.47 14.29
N ARG A 327 -25.74 21.29 13.91
CA ARG A 327 -26.56 20.09 13.83
C ARG A 327 -27.20 19.83 15.19
N PHE A 328 -28.50 19.54 15.21
CA PHE A 328 -29.18 19.16 16.43
C PHE A 328 -28.74 17.75 16.85
N VAL A 329 -28.15 17.64 18.03
CA VAL A 329 -27.77 16.36 18.65
C VAL A 329 -28.24 16.39 20.09
N MET A 330 -28.95 15.36 20.54
CA MET A 330 -29.40 15.30 21.94
C MET A 330 -28.18 15.37 22.87
N PHE A 331 -28.25 16.27 23.86
CA PHE A 331 -27.27 16.42 24.94
C PHE A 331 -25.83 16.75 24.50
N SER A 332 -25.58 17.22 23.27
CA SER A 332 -24.22 17.59 22.82
C SER A 332 -24.21 18.60 21.68
N GLN A 333 -23.05 19.21 21.44
CA GLN A 333 -22.85 20.18 20.35
C GLN A 333 -22.53 19.45 19.05
N GLY A 334 -23.43 19.58 18.06
CA GLY A 334 -23.21 19.03 16.73
C GLY A 334 -22.25 19.87 15.85
N PRO A 335 -21.77 19.29 14.72
CA PRO A 335 -20.97 20.00 13.73
C PRO A 335 -21.74 21.16 13.09
N THR A 336 -21.00 22.21 12.71
CA THR A 336 -21.51 23.31 11.87
C THR A 336 -21.38 22.97 10.37
N PRO A 337 -22.01 23.74 9.47
CA PRO A 337 -21.83 23.62 8.03
C PRO A 337 -20.36 23.62 7.60
N LEU A 338 -19.51 24.44 8.23
CA LEU A 338 -18.09 24.50 7.90
C LEU A 338 -17.34 23.19 8.25
N HIS A 339 -17.71 22.52 9.34
CA HIS A 339 -17.17 21.19 9.66
C HIS A 339 -17.52 20.16 8.59
N LEU A 340 -18.76 20.17 8.09
CA LEU A 340 -19.21 19.23 7.06
C LEU A 340 -18.61 19.53 5.69
N ALA A 341 -18.39 20.82 5.38
CA ALA A 341 -17.62 21.22 4.19
C ALA A 341 -16.17 20.72 4.29
N ALA A 342 -15.56 20.84 5.47
CA ALA A 342 -14.21 20.32 5.74
C ALA A 342 -14.13 18.80 5.65
N GLN A 343 -15.16 18.07 6.08
CA GLN A 343 -15.26 16.61 5.97
C GLN A 343 -15.34 16.14 4.51
N ALA A 344 -16.21 16.76 3.71
CA ALA A 344 -16.52 16.31 2.35
C ALA A 344 -15.60 16.90 1.27
N CYS A 345 -14.58 17.69 1.66
CA CYS A 345 -13.76 18.48 0.75
C CYS A 345 -14.62 19.37 -0.17
N SER A 346 -15.62 20.06 0.38
CA SER A 346 -16.46 21.02 -0.35
C SER A 346 -15.80 22.40 -0.34
N LEU A 347 -14.74 22.54 -1.14
CA LEU A 347 -13.84 23.70 -1.11
C LEU A 347 -14.56 25.03 -1.33
N GLU A 348 -15.35 25.13 -2.40
CA GLU A 348 -16.02 26.37 -2.77
C GLU A 348 -17.07 26.77 -1.72
N THR A 349 -17.79 25.80 -1.15
CA THR A 349 -18.67 26.10 -0.02
C THR A 349 -17.88 26.55 1.21
N ALA A 350 -16.75 25.92 1.55
CA ALA A 350 -15.94 26.36 2.67
C ALA A 350 -15.44 27.81 2.49
N CYS A 351 -14.95 28.16 1.29
CA CYS A 351 -14.56 29.53 0.94
C CYS A 351 -15.74 30.51 1.07
N CYS A 352 -16.93 30.11 0.61
CA CYS A 352 -18.15 30.91 0.70
C CYS A 352 -18.55 31.14 2.17
N LEU A 353 -18.58 30.09 2.99
CA LEU A 353 -18.89 30.17 4.42
C LEU A 353 -17.93 31.11 5.15
N LEU A 354 -16.63 30.98 4.91
CA LEU A 354 -15.61 31.88 5.48
C LEU A 354 -15.80 33.33 5.02
N SER A 355 -16.23 33.55 3.77
CA SER A 355 -16.54 34.89 3.24
C SER A 355 -17.75 35.51 3.94
N PHE A 356 -18.73 34.69 4.36
CA PHE A 356 -19.85 35.08 5.22
C PHE A 356 -19.50 35.06 6.73
N LYS A 357 -18.22 35.08 7.09
CA LYS A 357 -17.72 35.12 8.48
C LYS A 357 -18.19 33.92 9.32
N ALA A 358 -18.28 32.73 8.73
CA ALA A 358 -18.43 31.50 9.50
C ALA A 358 -17.29 31.38 10.51
N ASP A 359 -17.65 31.01 11.74
CA ASP A 359 -16.70 30.88 12.84
C ASP A 359 -16.00 29.52 12.73
N TYR A 360 -14.74 29.58 12.33
CA TYR A 360 -13.86 28.41 12.18
C TYR A 360 -13.24 27.96 13.50
N THR A 361 -13.53 28.64 14.61
CA THR A 361 -13.03 28.27 15.95
C THR A 361 -14.01 27.41 16.73
N LEU A 362 -15.27 27.34 16.30
CA LEU A 362 -16.28 26.49 16.91
C LEU A 362 -15.86 25.03 16.85
N SER A 363 -15.93 24.33 17.98
CA SER A 363 -15.74 22.89 18.08
C SER A 363 -17.06 22.12 18.16
N GLU A 364 -17.07 20.86 17.73
CA GLU A 364 -18.16 19.91 17.98
C GLU A 364 -17.90 19.03 19.21
N LYS A 365 -18.74 18.01 19.44
CA LYS A 365 -18.72 17.13 20.62
C LYS A 365 -17.33 16.57 20.99
N ARG A 366 -16.47 16.24 20.02
CA ARG A 366 -15.10 15.72 20.25
C ARG A 366 -14.06 16.83 20.41
N GLY A 367 -14.49 18.09 20.48
CA GLY A 367 -13.62 19.24 20.55
C GLY A 367 -12.95 19.58 19.21
N TRP A 368 -13.38 18.96 18.10
CA TRP A 368 -12.75 19.19 16.80
C TRP A 368 -13.31 20.43 16.13
N MET A 369 -12.41 21.31 15.68
CA MET A 369 -12.68 22.44 14.79
C MET A 369 -12.68 21.99 13.31
N PRO A 370 -13.09 22.82 12.34
CA PRO A 370 -13.03 22.48 10.92
C PRO A 370 -11.64 22.07 10.41
N ILE A 371 -10.54 22.63 10.95
CA ILE A 371 -9.19 22.21 10.55
C ILE A 371 -8.85 20.77 11.00
N HIS A 372 -9.33 20.37 12.17
CA HIS A 372 -9.20 19.00 12.68
C HIS A 372 -9.94 18.00 11.79
N PHE A 373 -11.14 18.36 11.32
CA PHE A 373 -11.87 17.60 10.33
C PHE A 373 -11.07 17.48 9.02
N ALA A 374 -10.62 18.61 8.48
CA ALA A 374 -9.85 18.62 7.25
C ALA A 374 -8.61 17.70 7.34
N ALA A 375 -7.91 17.73 8.48
CA ALA A 375 -6.72 16.91 8.70
C ALA A 375 -7.03 15.43 8.84
N PHE A 376 -8.07 15.08 9.62
CA PHE A 376 -8.50 13.68 9.78
C PHE A 376 -8.94 13.06 8.44
N TYR A 377 -9.67 13.83 7.61
CA TYR A 377 -10.26 13.37 6.36
C TYR A 377 -9.33 13.49 5.12
N ASP A 378 -8.07 13.85 5.31
CA ASP A 378 -7.04 14.06 4.26
C ASP A 378 -7.39 15.13 3.22
N ASN A 379 -8.02 16.23 3.66
CA ASN A 379 -8.53 17.31 2.80
C ASN A 379 -7.63 18.55 2.84
N ILE A 380 -6.44 18.44 2.24
CA ILE A 380 -5.39 19.48 2.20
C ILE A 380 -5.92 20.83 1.73
N CYS A 381 -6.79 20.85 0.72
CA CYS A 381 -7.30 22.11 0.15
C CYS A 381 -8.10 22.92 1.18
N ILE A 382 -8.77 22.26 2.12
CA ILE A 382 -9.47 22.93 3.22
C ILE A 382 -8.45 23.45 4.26
N ILE A 383 -7.39 22.70 4.53
CA ILE A 383 -6.30 23.13 5.42
C ILE A 383 -5.63 24.40 4.85
N ILE A 384 -5.35 24.43 3.55
CA ILE A 384 -4.77 25.59 2.85
C ILE A 384 -5.59 26.86 3.14
N ILE A 385 -6.91 26.83 2.91
CA ILE A 385 -7.75 28.03 3.07
C ILE A 385 -7.93 28.43 4.52
N LEU A 386 -7.96 27.47 5.45
CA LEU A 386 -8.06 27.75 6.89
C LEU A 386 -6.75 28.34 7.41
N TYR A 387 -5.61 27.77 7.04
CA TYR A 387 -4.28 28.26 7.38
C TYR A 387 -4.04 29.69 6.86
N ARG A 388 -4.47 29.99 5.62
CA ARG A 388 -4.42 31.35 5.08
C ARG A 388 -5.26 32.36 5.87
N LYS A 389 -6.34 31.90 6.51
CA LYS A 389 -7.18 32.76 7.35
C LYS A 389 -6.58 32.96 8.73
N ASP A 390 -6.04 31.90 9.30
CA ASP A 390 -5.43 31.92 10.62
C ASP A 390 -4.35 30.82 10.72
N PRO A 391 -3.06 31.20 10.63
CA PRO A 391 -1.96 30.26 10.78
C PRO A 391 -1.90 29.56 12.15
N SER A 392 -2.45 30.17 13.21
CA SER A 392 -2.42 29.59 14.56
C SER A 392 -3.21 28.27 14.65
N LEU A 393 -4.14 28.04 13.72
CA LEU A 393 -4.91 26.80 13.62
C LEU A 393 -4.05 25.56 13.43
N LEU A 394 -2.82 25.70 12.93
CA LEU A 394 -1.89 24.59 12.75
C LEU A 394 -1.60 23.84 14.05
N GLU A 395 -1.57 24.58 15.16
CA GLU A 395 -1.30 24.09 16.51
C GLU A 395 -2.54 24.13 17.41
N ALA A 396 -3.72 24.32 16.83
CA ALA A 396 -4.96 24.28 17.60
C ALA A 396 -5.14 22.89 18.22
N GLU A 397 -5.43 22.84 19.52
CA GLU A 397 -5.65 21.59 20.23
C GLU A 397 -7.15 21.34 20.40
N ALA A 398 -7.60 20.14 20.04
CA ALA A 398 -9.00 19.77 20.26
C ALA A 398 -9.36 19.84 21.75
N THR A 399 -10.46 20.52 22.08
CA THR A 399 -10.82 20.83 23.47
C THR A 399 -11.28 19.64 24.32
N ALA A 400 -11.49 18.46 23.73
CA ALA A 400 -12.00 17.28 24.43
C ALA A 400 -11.15 16.03 24.19
N GLU A 401 -11.30 15.05 25.10
CA GLU A 401 -10.78 13.68 25.21
C GLU A 401 -9.33 13.33 24.84
N ASN A 402 -8.61 14.05 23.96
CA ASN A 402 -7.21 13.75 23.65
C ASN A 402 -6.30 14.96 23.32
N GLN A 403 -6.79 16.23 23.31
CA GLN A 403 -5.96 17.42 22.95
C GLN A 403 -5.13 17.21 21.67
N CYS A 404 -5.73 16.58 20.66
CA CYS A 404 -5.01 16.31 19.41
C CYS A 404 -4.90 17.59 18.57
N THR A 405 -3.71 17.85 18.06
CA THR A 405 -3.48 18.83 16.98
C THR A 405 -3.95 18.27 15.62
N PRO A 406 -4.11 19.10 14.57
CA PRO A 406 -4.34 18.62 13.21
C PRO A 406 -3.35 17.54 12.77
N LEU A 407 -2.07 17.69 13.12
CA LEU A 407 -1.03 16.72 12.80
C LEU A 407 -1.26 15.36 13.47
N LEU A 408 -1.58 15.34 14.77
CA LEU A 408 -1.87 14.12 15.52
C LEU A 408 -3.13 13.40 15.00
N LEU A 409 -4.16 14.16 14.59
CA LEU A 409 -5.35 13.58 13.96
C LEU A 409 -5.06 12.99 12.59
N ALA A 410 -4.24 13.66 11.77
CA ALA A 410 -3.84 13.14 10.47
C ALA A 410 -3.06 11.82 10.61
N ALA A 411 -2.21 11.69 11.63
CA ALA A 411 -1.54 10.43 11.94
C ALA A 411 -2.50 9.35 12.45
N THR A 412 -3.50 9.73 13.24
CA THR A 412 -4.54 8.80 13.73
C THR A 412 -5.37 8.21 12.58
N SER A 413 -5.64 8.97 11.51
CA SER A 413 -6.39 8.51 10.34
C SER A 413 -5.53 7.94 9.20
N GLY A 414 -4.21 8.14 9.26
CA GLY A 414 -3.29 7.76 8.19
C GLY A 414 -3.35 8.68 6.98
N ALA A 415 -3.75 9.94 7.17
CA ALA A 415 -3.82 10.99 6.16
C ALA A 415 -2.40 11.46 5.77
N LEU A 416 -1.67 10.61 5.04
CA LEU A 416 -0.25 10.82 4.72
C LEU A 416 0.02 12.12 3.94
N ASP A 417 -0.84 12.47 2.99
CA ASP A 417 -0.61 13.68 2.19
C ASP A 417 -0.84 14.95 3.01
N THR A 418 -1.80 14.91 3.93
CA THR A 418 -1.96 15.94 4.96
C THR A 418 -0.73 16.04 5.86
N ILE A 419 -0.18 14.92 6.35
CA ILE A 419 1.04 14.94 7.19
C ILE A 419 2.20 15.62 6.46
N LYS A 420 2.43 15.23 5.19
CA LYS A 420 3.44 15.87 4.33
C LYS A 420 3.24 17.37 4.22
N TYR A 421 1.99 17.79 3.99
CA TYR A 421 1.66 19.20 3.87
C TYR A 421 1.85 19.96 5.20
N LEU A 422 1.39 19.41 6.33
CA LEU A 422 1.58 20.02 7.64
C LEU A 422 3.07 20.13 8.03
N PHE A 423 3.88 19.12 7.70
CA PHE A 423 5.35 19.21 7.86
C PHE A 423 5.95 20.33 7.01
N SER A 424 5.48 20.50 5.76
CA SER A 424 5.93 21.60 4.90
C SER A 424 5.57 23.00 5.43
N LEU A 425 4.54 23.09 6.29
CA LEU A 425 4.16 24.31 7.00
C LEU A 425 4.86 24.50 8.35
N GLY A 426 5.70 23.55 8.78
CA GLY A 426 6.38 23.62 10.08
C GLY A 426 5.52 23.22 11.27
N ALA A 427 4.49 22.39 11.09
CA ALA A 427 3.69 21.88 12.19
C ALA A 427 4.56 21.16 13.24
N ASN A 428 4.29 21.41 14.52
CA ASN A 428 5.10 20.89 15.61
C ASN A 428 4.88 19.38 15.81
N TRP A 429 5.80 18.58 15.30
CA TRP A 429 5.78 17.13 15.43
C TRP A 429 6.20 16.60 16.80
N THR A 430 6.73 17.45 17.71
CA THR A 430 7.07 17.04 19.08
C THR A 430 5.85 17.04 20.01
N LYS A 431 4.70 17.56 19.56
CA LYS A 431 3.46 17.55 20.31
C LYS A 431 2.95 16.12 20.57
N THR A 432 2.31 15.94 21.72
CA THR A 432 1.70 14.69 22.14
C THR A 432 0.25 14.91 22.54
N ASP A 433 -0.57 13.86 22.41
CA ASP A 433 -1.90 13.84 23.01
C ASP A 433 -1.82 13.79 24.57
N ILE A 434 -2.97 13.85 25.26
CA ILE A 434 -3.00 13.77 26.74
C ILE A 434 -2.44 12.46 27.32
N LYS A 435 -2.27 11.42 26.50
CA LYS A 435 -1.73 10.11 26.89
C LYS A 435 -0.24 9.99 26.54
N GLY A 436 0.39 11.10 26.15
CA GLY A 436 1.79 11.15 25.74
C GLY A 436 2.08 10.51 24.38
N ASN A 437 1.05 10.24 23.56
CA ASN A 437 1.26 9.69 22.22
C ASN A 437 1.63 10.82 21.24
N ASN A 438 2.85 10.76 20.70
CA ASN A 438 3.25 11.55 19.54
C ASN A 438 2.71 10.94 18.21
N ILE A 439 3.09 11.55 17.09
CA ILE A 439 2.71 11.12 15.74
C ILE A 439 3.06 9.65 15.42
N ILE A 440 4.18 9.15 15.95
CA ILE A 440 4.66 7.77 15.76
C ILE A 440 3.75 6.81 16.52
N HIS A 441 3.50 7.09 17.81
CA HIS A 441 2.64 6.27 18.65
C HIS A 441 1.24 6.12 18.04
N LEU A 442 0.64 7.22 17.59
CA LEU A 442 -0.70 7.21 16.99
C LEU A 442 -0.71 6.38 15.70
N SER A 443 0.27 6.58 14.82
CA SER A 443 0.41 5.82 13.57
C SER A 443 0.59 4.32 13.81
N VAL A 444 1.33 3.92 14.86
CA VAL A 444 1.46 2.51 15.27
C VAL A 444 0.13 1.98 15.80
N LEU A 445 -0.50 2.69 16.74
CA LEU A 445 -1.73 2.27 17.41
C LEU A 445 -2.92 2.09 16.45
N THR A 446 -2.93 2.81 15.32
CA THR A 446 -3.95 2.71 14.26
C THR A 446 -3.45 2.01 12.99
N PHE A 447 -2.24 1.45 13.01
CA PHE A 447 -1.66 0.61 11.96
C PHE A 447 -1.44 1.32 10.60
N HIS A 448 -0.98 2.57 10.63
CA HIS A 448 -0.66 3.36 9.44
C HIS A 448 0.83 3.29 9.09
N THR A 449 1.27 2.13 8.61
CA THR A 449 2.69 1.84 8.31
C THR A 449 3.27 2.71 7.20
N GLU A 450 2.47 3.21 6.25
CA GLU A 450 2.96 4.15 5.22
C GLU A 450 3.37 5.51 5.82
N VAL A 451 2.72 5.94 6.91
CA VAL A 451 3.14 7.12 7.67
C VAL A 451 4.48 6.87 8.35
N LEU A 452 4.63 5.71 8.99
CA LEU A 452 5.90 5.31 9.63
C LEU A 452 7.05 5.25 8.64
N LYS A 453 6.84 4.63 7.47
CA LYS A 453 7.84 4.59 6.38
C LYS A 453 8.25 5.98 5.95
N HIS A 454 7.30 6.90 5.79
CA HIS A 454 7.59 8.27 5.41
C HIS A 454 8.42 9.01 6.48
N ILE A 455 8.07 8.86 7.76
CA ILE A 455 8.85 9.47 8.86
C ILE A 455 10.27 8.90 8.93
N ILE A 456 10.44 7.57 8.74
CA ILE A 456 11.76 6.93 8.65
C ILE A 456 12.59 7.54 7.51
N GLU A 457 11.98 7.78 6.34
CA GLU A 457 12.66 8.37 5.19
C GLU A 457 13.08 9.83 5.40
N LEU A 458 12.34 10.59 6.19
CA LEU A 458 12.71 11.96 6.55
C LEU A 458 13.90 12.01 7.52
N ASN A 459 14.16 10.92 8.25
CA ASN A 459 15.28 10.78 9.19
C ASN A 459 15.40 11.95 10.19
N ILE A 460 14.26 12.35 10.78
CA ILE A 460 14.18 13.44 11.76
C ILE A 460 14.64 12.91 13.13
N PRO A 461 15.75 13.43 13.72
CA PRO A 461 16.29 12.92 14.98
C PRO A 461 15.32 12.97 16.17
N GLU A 462 14.47 14.00 16.21
CA GLU A 462 13.45 14.20 17.25
C GLU A 462 12.25 13.26 17.11
N LEU A 463 12.15 12.51 15.99
CA LEU A 463 11.13 11.50 15.72
C LEU A 463 11.76 10.11 15.51
N PRO A 464 12.40 9.52 16.54
CA PRO A 464 13.15 8.27 16.40
C PRO A 464 12.21 7.05 16.33
N VAL A 465 11.68 6.75 15.15
CA VAL A 465 10.68 5.68 14.91
C VAL A 465 11.10 4.33 15.50
N TRP A 466 12.35 3.91 15.26
CA TRP A 466 12.84 2.63 15.75
C TRP A 466 12.90 2.57 17.28
N LYS A 467 13.43 3.62 17.92
CA LYS A 467 13.51 3.72 19.38
C LYS A 467 12.11 3.72 20.01
N THR A 468 11.19 4.51 19.47
CA THR A 468 9.80 4.56 19.94
C THR A 468 9.11 3.20 19.80
N LEU A 469 9.33 2.46 18.71
CA LEU A 469 8.80 1.11 18.57
C LEU A 469 9.34 0.15 19.64
N VAL A 470 10.64 0.21 19.97
CA VAL A 470 11.23 -0.60 21.05
C VAL A 470 10.62 -0.25 22.41
N GLU A 471 10.45 1.03 22.72
CA GLU A 471 9.77 1.49 23.95
C GLU A 471 8.33 0.96 24.03
N MET A 472 7.61 0.95 22.89
CA MET A 472 6.26 0.38 22.81
C MET A 472 6.21 -1.14 23.01
N LEU A 473 7.25 -1.88 22.59
CA LEU A 473 7.39 -3.32 22.86
C LEU A 473 7.59 -3.60 24.36
N GLN A 474 8.21 -2.69 25.09
CA GLN A 474 8.51 -2.85 26.51
C GLN A 474 7.33 -2.43 27.42
N CYS A 475 6.45 -1.54 26.95
CA CYS A 475 5.24 -1.11 27.67
C CYS A 475 4.35 -2.27 28.15
N GLU A 476 3.69 -2.14 29.31
CA GLU A 476 2.79 -3.18 29.83
C GLU A 476 1.54 -3.44 28.97
N SER A 477 1.12 -2.44 28.18
CA SER A 477 -0.08 -2.53 27.36
C SER A 477 0.07 -3.56 26.24
N TYR A 478 -0.74 -4.63 26.32
CA TYR A 478 -0.84 -5.64 25.26
C TYR A 478 -1.13 -5.03 23.88
N LYS A 479 -2.00 -4.01 23.82
CA LYS A 479 -2.33 -3.33 22.57
C LYS A 479 -1.09 -2.63 21.99
N ARG A 480 -0.31 -1.91 22.80
CA ARG A 480 0.92 -1.25 22.33
C ARG A 480 1.95 -2.26 21.81
N ARG A 481 2.20 -3.33 22.58
CA ARG A 481 3.10 -4.42 22.18
C ARG A 481 2.67 -5.05 20.85
N MET A 482 1.41 -5.44 20.75
CA MET A 482 0.86 -6.06 19.54
C MET A 482 1.00 -5.15 18.32
N MET A 483 0.59 -3.90 18.44
CA MET A 483 0.64 -2.96 17.31
C MET A 483 2.08 -2.61 16.90
N ALA A 484 3.01 -2.53 17.86
CA ALA A 484 4.43 -2.31 17.57
C ALA A 484 5.05 -3.51 16.83
N VAL A 485 4.81 -4.75 17.30
CA VAL A 485 5.29 -5.96 16.60
C VAL A 485 4.71 -6.04 15.19
N MET A 486 3.39 -5.85 15.03
CA MET A 486 2.76 -5.89 13.72
C MET A 486 3.29 -4.80 12.78
N SER A 487 3.58 -3.61 13.30
CA SER A 487 4.14 -2.52 12.49
C SER A 487 5.56 -2.85 12.05
N LEU A 488 6.40 -3.38 12.95
CA LEU A 488 7.76 -3.84 12.63
C LEU A 488 7.76 -4.99 11.61
N GLU A 489 6.85 -5.96 11.75
CA GLU A 489 6.68 -7.10 10.83
C GLU A 489 6.42 -6.64 9.38
N VAL A 490 5.67 -5.56 9.20
CA VAL A 490 5.40 -4.97 7.87
C VAL A 490 6.54 -4.06 7.42
N ILE A 491 7.10 -3.26 8.32
CA ILE A 491 8.13 -2.29 7.97
C ILE A 491 9.43 -3.00 7.59
N CYS A 492 9.83 -4.09 8.26
CA CYS A 492 11.08 -4.79 7.97
C CYS A 492 11.18 -5.30 6.52
N LEU A 493 10.04 -5.59 5.89
CA LEU A 493 9.95 -6.06 4.50
C LEU A 493 9.89 -4.90 3.48
N ALA A 494 9.88 -3.64 3.93
CA ALA A 494 9.73 -2.49 3.04
C ALA A 494 11.02 -2.09 2.33
N LYS A 495 12.18 -2.29 2.98
CA LYS A 495 13.52 -2.05 2.43
C LYS A 495 14.51 -3.05 3.06
N ASP A 496 15.43 -3.55 2.25
CA ASP A 496 16.42 -4.57 2.66
C ASP A 496 17.38 -4.08 3.75
N GLU A 497 17.51 -2.77 3.97
CA GLU A 497 18.40 -2.22 5.01
C GLU A 497 17.73 -2.14 6.39
N TYR A 498 16.40 -2.29 6.47
CA TYR A 498 15.66 -2.02 7.71
C TYR A 498 15.89 -3.06 8.80
N TRP A 499 16.33 -4.28 8.48
CA TRP A 499 16.74 -5.24 9.51
C TRP A 499 17.91 -4.70 10.33
N GLN A 500 18.82 -3.92 9.73
CA GLN A 500 19.97 -3.33 10.43
C GLN A 500 19.52 -2.23 11.38
N CYS A 501 18.55 -1.40 10.97
CA CYS A 501 17.92 -0.40 11.84
C CYS A 501 17.21 -1.05 13.04
N ILE A 502 16.47 -2.15 12.81
CA ILE A 502 15.79 -2.93 13.85
C ILE A 502 16.81 -3.50 14.84
N LEU A 503 17.92 -4.06 14.33
CA LEU A 503 19.00 -4.58 15.15
C LEU A 503 19.65 -3.48 15.99
N ASN A 504 20.10 -2.40 15.35
CA ASN A 504 20.80 -1.28 15.99
C ASN A 504 19.95 -0.55 17.04
N ALA A 505 18.61 -0.56 16.89
CA ALA A 505 17.70 0.03 17.87
C ALA A 505 17.55 -0.80 19.16
N GLY A 506 18.15 -1.99 19.26
CA GLY A 506 18.00 -2.87 20.41
C GLY A 506 16.68 -3.64 20.44
N THR A 507 16.08 -3.89 19.27
CA THR A 507 14.76 -4.53 19.17
C THR A 507 14.80 -6.02 19.54
N ILE A 508 15.90 -6.73 19.22
CA ILE A 508 15.97 -8.20 19.39
C ILE A 508 15.75 -8.64 20.85
N PRO A 509 16.45 -8.08 21.86
CA PRO A 509 16.19 -8.45 23.26
C PRO A 509 14.74 -8.19 23.70
N ALA A 510 14.13 -7.09 23.23
CA ALA A 510 12.74 -6.79 23.54
C ALA A 510 11.78 -7.84 22.93
N LEU A 511 12.03 -8.29 21.70
CA LEU A 511 11.25 -9.35 21.06
C LEU A 511 11.41 -10.69 21.78
N ILE A 512 12.63 -11.08 22.16
CA ILE A 512 12.85 -12.34 22.90
C ILE A 512 12.12 -12.30 24.26
N ASN A 513 12.10 -11.15 24.94
CA ASN A 513 11.32 -11.01 26.17
C ASN A 513 9.80 -11.20 25.94
N LEU A 514 9.26 -10.76 24.80
CA LEU A 514 7.86 -11.00 24.44
C LEU A 514 7.56 -12.49 24.21
N LEU A 515 8.52 -13.26 23.67
CA LEU A 515 8.39 -14.71 23.50
C LEU A 515 8.25 -15.46 24.83
N LYS A 516 8.88 -14.95 25.89
CA LYS A 516 8.80 -15.51 27.25
C LYS A 516 7.44 -15.27 27.94
N GLY A 517 6.54 -14.48 27.33
CA GLY A 517 5.20 -14.21 27.85
C GLY A 517 4.20 -15.37 27.68
N SER A 518 2.92 -15.12 28.01
CA SER A 518 1.84 -16.12 27.92
C SER A 518 0.85 -15.89 26.77
N LYS A 519 1.05 -14.85 25.95
CA LYS A 519 0.07 -14.43 24.94
C LYS A 519 0.43 -14.99 23.56
N ILE A 520 -0.16 -16.13 23.21
CA ILE A 520 0.07 -16.88 21.95
C ILE A 520 0.02 -16.00 20.71
N LYS A 521 -1.03 -15.18 20.54
CA LYS A 521 -1.15 -14.29 19.36
C LYS A 521 0.01 -13.32 19.23
N LEU A 522 0.51 -12.78 20.35
CA LEU A 522 1.66 -11.87 20.35
C LEU A 522 2.94 -12.65 20.03
N GLN A 523 3.09 -13.86 20.58
CA GLN A 523 4.20 -14.75 20.27
C GLN A 523 4.25 -15.08 18.78
N CYS A 524 3.12 -15.42 18.14
CA CYS A 524 3.05 -15.68 16.69
C CYS A 524 3.57 -14.50 15.86
N LYS A 525 3.11 -13.29 16.19
CA LYS A 525 3.57 -12.07 15.51
C LYS A 525 5.05 -11.78 15.76
N THR A 526 5.53 -12.07 16.95
CA THR A 526 6.93 -11.86 17.33
C THR A 526 7.85 -12.83 16.59
N VAL A 527 7.52 -14.12 16.53
CA VAL A 527 8.29 -15.10 15.75
C VAL A 527 8.15 -14.87 14.25
N GLY A 528 7.02 -14.35 13.77
CA GLY A 528 6.83 -13.91 12.39
C GLY A 528 7.86 -12.85 12.00
N LEU A 529 7.97 -11.78 12.78
CA LEU A 529 9.00 -10.75 12.60
C LEU A 529 10.41 -11.32 12.66
N LEU A 530 10.75 -12.10 13.71
CA LEU A 530 12.09 -12.69 13.86
C LEU A 530 12.46 -13.59 12.68
N SER A 531 11.53 -14.40 12.18
CA SER A 531 11.77 -15.29 11.03
C SER A 531 12.03 -14.53 9.73
N ASN A 532 11.54 -13.29 9.59
CA ASN A 532 11.81 -12.47 8.41
C ASN A 532 13.23 -11.87 8.43
N ILE A 533 13.86 -11.77 9.60
CA ILE A 533 15.18 -11.14 9.79
C ILE A 533 16.26 -12.13 10.25
N SER A 534 15.92 -13.36 10.62
CA SER A 534 16.84 -14.40 11.10
C SER A 534 17.79 -14.93 10.03
N THR A 535 17.58 -14.60 8.77
CA THR A 535 18.49 -14.93 7.66
C THR A 535 19.82 -14.16 7.75
N HIS A 536 19.89 -13.08 8.55
CA HIS A 536 21.08 -12.27 8.72
C HIS A 536 21.92 -12.73 9.93
N THR A 537 23.21 -12.97 9.72
CA THR A 537 24.13 -13.49 10.75
C THR A 537 24.19 -12.63 12.00
N SER A 538 24.28 -11.30 11.88
CA SER A 538 24.30 -10.38 13.03
C SER A 538 23.01 -10.44 13.86
N VAL A 539 21.86 -10.69 13.22
CA VAL A 539 20.59 -10.86 13.93
C VAL A 539 20.58 -12.19 14.69
N VAL A 540 21.08 -13.27 14.08
CA VAL A 540 21.21 -14.56 14.76
C VAL A 540 22.09 -14.45 16.01
N HIS A 541 23.24 -13.78 15.92
CA HIS A 541 24.09 -13.52 17.09
C HIS A 541 23.32 -12.79 18.21
N ALA A 542 22.59 -11.73 17.87
CA ALA A 542 21.77 -11.01 18.84
C ALA A 542 20.63 -11.86 19.44
N ILE A 543 20.02 -12.76 18.66
CA ILE A 543 19.01 -13.70 19.16
C ILE A 543 19.62 -14.65 20.19
N VAL A 544 20.83 -15.17 19.92
CA VAL A 544 21.53 -16.09 20.82
C VAL A 544 21.95 -15.39 22.11
N GLU A 545 22.54 -14.19 22.01
CA GLU A 545 22.95 -13.36 23.16
C GLU A 545 21.76 -12.98 24.05
N ALA A 546 20.58 -12.76 23.47
CA ALA A 546 19.34 -12.46 24.20
C ALA A 546 18.65 -13.70 24.81
N GLU A 547 19.29 -14.87 24.84
CA GLU A 547 18.73 -16.15 25.28
C GLU A 547 17.50 -16.59 24.46
N GLY A 548 17.52 -16.35 23.14
CA GLY A 548 16.42 -16.70 22.25
C GLY A 548 16.21 -18.21 22.07
N ILE A 549 17.28 -19.01 22.09
CA ILE A 549 17.22 -20.48 21.90
C ILE A 549 16.25 -21.16 22.88
N PRO A 550 16.40 -21.02 24.22
CA PRO A 550 15.47 -21.64 25.16
C PRO A 550 14.03 -21.12 25.02
N ALA A 551 13.85 -19.83 24.70
CA ALA A 551 12.51 -19.26 24.48
C ALA A 551 11.83 -19.89 23.24
N LEU A 552 12.55 -20.06 22.14
CA LEU A 552 12.04 -20.68 20.92
C LEU A 552 11.71 -22.17 21.13
N ILE A 553 12.56 -22.91 21.84
CA ILE A 553 12.32 -24.34 22.12
C ILE A 553 11.08 -24.52 23.01
N ASN A 554 10.90 -23.66 24.03
CA ASN A 554 9.69 -23.70 24.87
C ASN A 554 8.41 -23.49 24.05
N LEU A 555 8.46 -22.67 23.00
CA LEU A 555 7.32 -22.42 22.11
C LEU A 555 6.98 -23.61 21.20
N LEU A 556 7.95 -24.50 20.92
CA LEU A 556 7.69 -25.73 20.16
C LEU A 556 6.72 -26.69 20.88
N VAL A 557 6.55 -26.55 22.19
CA VAL A 557 5.64 -27.39 23.00
C VAL A 557 4.20 -26.86 22.99
N SER A 558 3.95 -25.67 22.41
CA SER A 558 2.60 -25.11 22.30
C SER A 558 1.69 -25.92 21.37
N ASP A 559 0.40 -25.61 21.33
CA ASP A 559 -0.56 -26.24 20.41
C ASP A 559 -0.75 -25.45 19.09
N GLU A 560 0.09 -24.43 18.83
CA GLU A 560 -0.10 -23.49 17.73
C GLU A 560 0.84 -23.79 16.53
N PRO A 561 0.32 -24.25 15.38
CA PRO A 561 1.15 -24.64 14.23
C PRO A 561 2.02 -23.51 13.66
N GLU A 562 1.54 -22.27 13.75
CA GLU A 562 2.31 -21.10 13.31
C GLU A 562 3.60 -20.94 14.15
N LEU A 563 3.52 -21.16 15.47
CA LEU A 563 4.69 -21.12 16.35
C LEU A 563 5.65 -22.25 16.02
N HIS A 564 5.16 -23.47 15.81
CA HIS A 564 6.00 -24.62 15.44
C HIS A 564 6.80 -24.34 14.18
N SER A 565 6.11 -23.92 13.12
CA SER A 565 6.71 -23.67 11.82
C SER A 565 7.77 -22.56 11.89
N ARG A 566 7.43 -21.41 12.50
CA ARG A 566 8.33 -20.25 12.56
C ARG A 566 9.50 -20.46 13.51
N CYS A 567 9.29 -21.10 14.66
CA CYS A 567 10.40 -21.43 15.58
C CYS A 567 11.37 -22.43 14.94
N ALA A 568 10.87 -23.43 14.19
CA ALA A 568 11.74 -24.36 13.47
C ALA A 568 12.60 -23.66 12.40
N VAL A 569 12.05 -22.66 11.69
CA VAL A 569 12.82 -21.84 10.73
C VAL A 569 13.92 -21.04 11.44
N ILE A 570 13.59 -20.35 12.55
CA ILE A 570 14.59 -19.56 13.28
C ILE A 570 15.68 -20.46 13.89
N LEU A 571 15.30 -21.61 14.45
CA LEU A 571 16.27 -22.59 14.97
C LEU A 571 17.13 -23.20 13.87
N HIS A 572 16.57 -23.42 12.68
CA HIS A 572 17.32 -23.82 11.49
C HIS A 572 18.39 -22.77 11.15
N ASP A 573 18.02 -21.48 11.10
CA ASP A 573 18.96 -20.39 10.79
C ASP A 573 20.04 -20.26 11.87
N ILE A 574 19.69 -20.40 13.14
CA ILE A 574 20.64 -20.46 14.26
C ILE A 574 21.62 -21.64 14.09
N ALA A 575 21.11 -22.81 13.69
CA ALA A 575 21.88 -24.04 13.54
C ALA A 575 22.80 -24.06 12.31
N GLN A 576 22.57 -23.18 11.32
CA GLN A 576 23.51 -23.02 10.20
C GLN A 576 24.85 -22.41 10.65
N LEU A 577 24.86 -21.72 11.79
CA LEU A 577 26.08 -21.22 12.44
C LEU A 577 26.63 -22.24 13.46
N GLU A 578 27.60 -21.85 14.27
CA GLU A 578 28.28 -22.71 15.27
C GLU A 578 27.42 -23.03 16.52
N ASN A 579 26.09 -22.87 16.46
CA ASN A 579 25.19 -22.99 17.62
C ASN A 579 24.46 -24.34 17.74
N LYS A 580 24.83 -25.35 16.93
CA LYS A 580 24.17 -26.68 16.89
C LYS A 580 24.15 -27.37 18.25
N ASP A 581 25.26 -27.31 18.99
CA ASP A 581 25.40 -27.94 20.31
C ASP A 581 24.56 -27.21 21.38
N ILE A 582 24.39 -25.90 21.25
CA ILE A 582 23.59 -25.09 22.18
C ILE A 582 22.11 -25.45 22.04
N VAL A 583 21.60 -25.57 20.80
CA VAL A 583 20.22 -26.00 20.55
C VAL A 583 19.96 -27.39 21.14
N ALA A 584 20.91 -28.32 20.99
CA ALA A 584 20.80 -29.65 21.56
C ALA A 584 20.82 -29.64 23.11
N LYS A 585 21.68 -28.81 23.72
CA LYS A 585 21.77 -28.64 25.19
C LYS A 585 20.43 -28.23 25.82
N TYR A 586 19.62 -27.45 25.12
CA TYR A 586 18.30 -27.01 25.58
C TYR A 586 17.15 -27.94 25.16
N ASN A 587 17.43 -29.21 24.84
CA ASN A 587 16.43 -30.20 24.41
C ASN A 587 15.68 -29.81 23.12
N GLY A 588 16.34 -29.10 22.20
CA GLY A 588 15.75 -28.75 20.91
C GLY A 588 15.44 -29.97 20.02
N ILE A 589 16.32 -30.98 20.02
CA ILE A 589 16.13 -32.20 19.21
C ILE A 589 14.89 -33.00 19.63
N PRO A 590 14.69 -33.34 20.92
CA PRO A 590 13.46 -33.99 21.38
C PRO A 590 12.19 -33.20 21.06
N ALA A 591 12.22 -31.87 21.26
CA ALA A 591 11.09 -31.00 20.97
C ALA A 591 10.70 -31.02 19.48
N LEU A 592 11.69 -30.93 18.59
CA LEU A 592 11.49 -31.04 17.13
C LEU A 592 10.96 -32.41 16.73
N ILE A 593 11.49 -33.50 17.29
CA ILE A 593 11.00 -34.86 16.98
C ILE A 593 9.54 -35.04 17.40
N ASN A 594 9.13 -34.47 18.53
CA ASN A 594 7.74 -34.58 18.97
C ASN A 594 6.76 -33.95 17.96
N LEU A 595 7.18 -32.92 17.23
CA LEU A 595 6.38 -32.27 16.19
C LEU A 595 6.24 -33.09 14.90
N LEU A 596 7.09 -34.11 14.69
CA LEU A 596 6.95 -35.05 13.57
C LEU A 596 5.71 -35.94 13.67
N LYS A 597 4.99 -35.90 14.80
CA LYS A 597 3.70 -36.59 14.99
C LYS A 597 2.52 -35.84 14.38
N LEU A 598 2.69 -34.56 14.06
CA LEU A 598 1.61 -33.71 13.56
C LEU A 598 1.36 -33.97 12.07
N ASP A 599 0.11 -33.83 11.63
CA ASP A 599 -0.27 -33.96 10.21
C ASP A 599 -0.39 -32.57 9.54
N ILE A 600 0.67 -31.75 9.69
CA ILE A 600 0.71 -30.39 9.16
C ILE A 600 1.99 -30.22 8.34
N GLU A 601 1.83 -30.23 7.02
CA GLU A 601 2.94 -30.27 6.06
C GLU A 601 3.99 -29.17 6.28
N ASN A 602 3.59 -27.90 6.37
CA ASN A 602 4.52 -26.79 6.55
C ASN A 602 5.35 -26.91 7.84
N VAL A 603 4.75 -27.46 8.91
CA VAL A 603 5.46 -27.71 10.17
C VAL A 603 6.46 -28.85 9.97
N LEU A 604 6.01 -29.97 9.40
CA LEU A 604 6.84 -31.14 9.15
C LEU A 604 8.07 -30.83 8.29
N VAL A 605 7.89 -30.08 7.20
CA VAL A 605 8.97 -29.68 6.30
C VAL A 605 10.01 -28.83 7.04
N ASN A 606 9.58 -27.80 7.76
CA ASN A 606 10.49 -26.91 8.49
C ASN A 606 11.20 -27.62 9.65
N VAL A 607 10.49 -28.49 10.38
CA VAL A 607 11.05 -29.30 11.46
C VAL A 607 12.12 -30.25 10.92
N MET A 608 11.84 -30.97 9.83
CA MET A 608 12.81 -31.87 9.20
C MET A 608 14.03 -31.11 8.68
N HIS A 609 13.85 -29.93 8.06
CA HIS A 609 14.96 -29.07 7.65
C HIS A 609 15.83 -28.64 8.84
N CYS A 610 15.22 -28.27 9.96
CA CYS A 610 15.95 -27.92 11.18
C CYS A 610 16.73 -29.12 11.74
N ILE A 611 16.11 -30.29 11.87
CA ILE A 611 16.78 -31.53 12.33
C ILE A 611 17.96 -31.87 11.42
N ARG A 612 17.76 -31.76 10.10
CA ARG A 612 18.77 -32.02 9.08
C ARG A 612 20.03 -31.16 9.31
N VAL A 613 19.86 -29.84 9.49
CA VAL A 613 20.98 -28.91 9.71
C VAL A 613 21.65 -29.14 11.07
N LEU A 614 20.87 -29.43 12.12
CA LEU A 614 21.41 -29.76 13.45
C LEU A 614 22.31 -31.01 13.43
N CYS A 615 22.03 -31.97 12.56
CA CYS A 615 22.80 -33.22 12.46
C CYS A 615 23.99 -33.15 11.52
N MET A 616 24.03 -32.18 10.60
CA MET A 616 25.09 -32.04 9.60
C MET A 616 26.46 -31.88 10.28
N GLY A 617 27.30 -32.91 10.19
CA GLY A 617 28.63 -32.96 10.81
C GLY A 617 28.63 -33.00 12.35
N ASN A 618 27.51 -33.36 13.00
CA ASN A 618 27.42 -33.40 14.47
C ASN A 618 26.92 -34.77 14.97
N GLU A 619 27.85 -35.63 15.35
CA GLU A 619 27.56 -37.00 15.81
C GLU A 619 26.74 -37.08 17.11
N LYS A 620 26.86 -36.08 18.00
CA LYS A 620 26.07 -36.04 19.23
C LYS A 620 24.60 -35.81 18.91
N ASN A 621 24.32 -34.89 17.99
CA ASN A 621 22.96 -34.59 17.54
C ASN A 621 22.35 -35.75 16.76
N GLN A 622 23.13 -36.41 15.89
CA GLN A 622 22.70 -37.63 15.19
C GLN A 622 22.29 -38.75 16.19
N ARG A 623 23.10 -38.99 17.23
CA ARG A 623 22.75 -39.95 18.30
C ARG A 623 21.51 -39.52 19.08
N ALA A 624 21.37 -38.23 19.38
CA ALA A 624 20.17 -37.72 20.05
C ALA A 624 18.89 -37.97 19.24
N VAL A 625 18.94 -37.89 17.90
CA VAL A 625 17.79 -38.24 17.04
C VAL A 625 17.42 -39.72 17.17
N ARG A 626 18.41 -40.61 17.22
CA ARG A 626 18.20 -42.05 17.47
C ARG A 626 17.58 -42.27 18.85
N ASP A 627 18.20 -41.72 19.90
CA ASP A 627 17.84 -41.98 21.29
C ASP A 627 16.42 -41.51 21.63
N HIS A 628 15.92 -40.48 20.93
CA HIS A 628 14.56 -39.96 21.08
C HIS A 628 13.56 -40.51 20.04
N LYS A 629 13.86 -41.64 19.40
CA LYS A 629 12.98 -42.34 18.44
C LYS A 629 12.62 -41.52 17.18
N GLY A 630 13.45 -40.55 16.81
CA GLY A 630 13.23 -39.74 15.61
C GLY A 630 13.33 -40.54 14.30
N ILE A 631 14.13 -41.62 14.29
CA ILE A 631 14.33 -42.49 13.12
C ILE A 631 13.00 -43.08 12.63
N GLN A 632 12.14 -43.57 13.54
CA GLN A 632 10.86 -44.20 13.19
C GLN A 632 9.95 -43.23 12.43
N TYR A 633 9.88 -41.97 12.89
CA TYR A 633 9.07 -40.93 12.23
C TYR A 633 9.61 -40.57 10.84
N LEU A 634 10.94 -40.46 10.69
CA LEU A 634 11.54 -40.17 9.38
C LEU A 634 11.27 -41.30 8.37
N ILE A 635 11.33 -42.56 8.79
CA ILE A 635 11.02 -43.72 7.94
C ILE A 635 9.53 -43.77 7.57
N MET A 636 8.64 -43.39 8.50
CA MET A 636 7.19 -43.33 8.25
C MET A 636 6.87 -42.45 7.04
N PHE A 637 7.51 -41.28 6.91
CA PHE A 637 7.30 -40.36 5.78
C PHE A 637 7.83 -40.88 4.42
N LEU A 638 8.58 -41.99 4.39
CA LEU A 638 9.02 -42.63 3.14
C LEU A 638 7.99 -43.62 2.57
N SER A 639 7.07 -44.12 3.40
CA SER A 639 6.16 -45.20 3.04
C SER A 639 4.81 -44.66 2.56
N SER A 640 4.29 -45.19 1.45
CA SER A 640 2.99 -44.81 0.87
C SER A 640 1.77 -45.35 1.62
N ASP A 641 1.98 -46.11 2.70
CA ASP A 641 0.95 -46.90 3.38
C ASP A 641 0.61 -46.35 4.78
N SER A 642 0.79 -45.05 5.01
CA SER A 642 0.19 -44.42 6.19
C SER A 642 -1.31 -44.26 5.92
N GLY A 643 -2.13 -45.16 6.46
CA GLY A 643 -3.61 -45.16 6.41
C GLY A 643 -4.30 -43.95 7.06
N LEU A 644 -3.64 -42.79 7.09
CA LEU A 644 -4.11 -41.50 7.60
C LEU A 644 -4.10 -40.39 6.53
N ILE A 645 -3.57 -40.65 5.33
CA ILE A 645 -3.50 -39.62 4.28
C ILE A 645 -4.78 -39.65 3.44
N ASN A 646 -5.69 -38.74 3.78
CA ASN A 646 -6.93 -38.49 3.07
C ASN A 646 -6.65 -38.04 1.61
N TRP A 647 -7.57 -38.31 0.69
CA TRP A 647 -7.43 -38.22 -0.78
C TRP A 647 -7.06 -36.82 -1.35
N PHE A 648 -6.94 -35.80 -0.48
CA PHE A 648 -6.54 -34.42 -0.81
C PHE A 648 -5.01 -34.17 -0.80
N LEU A 649 -4.18 -35.10 -0.29
CA LEU A 649 -2.74 -34.90 -0.03
C LEU A 649 -1.76 -35.38 -1.12
N ASN A 650 -2.24 -35.95 -2.23
CA ASN A 650 -1.37 -36.53 -3.27
C ASN A 650 -0.35 -35.56 -3.90
N SER A 651 -0.55 -34.24 -3.81
CA SER A 651 0.40 -33.25 -4.37
C SER A 651 1.62 -32.99 -3.49
N PHE A 652 1.60 -33.41 -2.22
CA PHE A 652 2.62 -33.04 -1.22
C PHE A 652 3.39 -34.23 -0.64
N GLU A 653 2.90 -35.46 -0.90
CA GLU A 653 3.57 -36.71 -0.54
C GLU A 653 5.02 -36.76 -1.06
N ASP A 654 5.24 -36.29 -2.29
CA ASP A 654 6.56 -36.26 -2.91
C ASP A 654 7.52 -35.28 -2.21
N LEU A 655 7.02 -34.14 -1.72
CA LEU A 655 7.85 -33.17 -0.99
C LEU A 655 8.30 -33.76 0.35
N LEU A 656 7.38 -34.36 1.12
CA LEU A 656 7.71 -34.98 2.40
C LEU A 656 8.70 -36.14 2.24
N LYS A 657 8.54 -36.99 1.21
CA LYS A 657 9.51 -38.05 0.90
C LYS A 657 10.90 -37.50 0.59
N ALA A 658 10.98 -36.43 -0.21
CA ALA A 658 12.26 -35.81 -0.55
C ALA A 658 12.94 -35.19 0.67
N VAL A 659 12.19 -34.48 1.52
CA VAL A 659 12.72 -33.84 2.74
C VAL A 659 13.12 -34.88 3.78
N ALA A 660 12.30 -35.92 4.00
CA ALA A 660 12.62 -37.03 4.89
C ALA A 660 13.88 -37.77 4.44
N SER A 661 14.01 -38.08 3.15
CA SER A 661 15.20 -38.72 2.59
C SER A 661 16.46 -37.87 2.80
N ALA A 662 16.38 -36.56 2.54
CA ALA A 662 17.49 -35.65 2.77
C ALA A 662 17.87 -35.55 4.26
N THR A 663 16.88 -35.61 5.15
CA THR A 663 17.09 -35.59 6.60
C THR A 663 17.75 -36.89 7.07
N ILE A 664 17.28 -38.03 6.60
CA ILE A 664 17.88 -39.36 6.85
C ILE A 664 19.36 -39.37 6.41
N ALA A 665 19.67 -38.79 5.25
CA ALA A 665 21.04 -38.69 4.76
C ALA A 665 21.96 -38.00 5.77
N GLU A 666 21.59 -36.82 6.29
CA GLU A 666 22.42 -36.10 7.26
C GLU A 666 22.45 -36.77 8.65
N VAL A 667 21.34 -37.36 9.08
CA VAL A 667 21.26 -38.05 10.37
C VAL A 667 22.15 -39.31 10.39
N ALA A 668 22.27 -40.01 9.25
CA ALA A 668 23.09 -41.21 9.12
C ALA A 668 24.56 -40.96 8.75
N ARG A 669 24.88 -39.76 8.22
CA ARG A 669 26.17 -39.51 7.59
C ARG A 669 27.34 -39.76 8.54
N ASP A 670 28.24 -40.63 8.09
CA ASP A 670 29.49 -41.02 8.76
C ASP A 670 29.31 -41.53 10.19
N ASN A 671 28.10 -41.98 10.57
CA ASN A 671 27.80 -42.46 11.91
C ASN A 671 27.26 -43.90 11.90
N LYS A 672 28.17 -44.86 12.06
CA LYS A 672 27.88 -46.29 11.94
C LYS A 672 26.80 -46.79 12.92
N GLU A 673 26.75 -46.24 14.13
CA GLU A 673 25.73 -46.62 15.11
C GLU A 673 24.32 -46.22 14.65
N VAL A 674 24.18 -44.99 14.15
CA VAL A 674 22.89 -44.46 13.67
C VAL A 674 22.49 -45.14 12.35
N GLN A 675 23.44 -45.38 11.44
CA GLN A 675 23.21 -46.17 10.23
C GLN A 675 22.62 -47.55 10.56
N ASN A 676 23.24 -48.28 11.51
CA ASN A 676 22.76 -49.59 11.93
C ASN A 676 21.36 -49.51 12.55
N ALA A 677 21.09 -48.51 13.40
CA ALA A 677 19.77 -48.30 13.96
C ALA A 677 18.71 -48.06 12.88
N MET A 678 19.00 -47.25 11.85
CA MET A 678 18.09 -47.04 10.72
C MET A 678 17.82 -48.31 9.92
N ALA A 679 18.82 -49.17 9.75
CA ALA A 679 18.63 -50.46 9.09
C ALA A 679 17.73 -51.40 9.92
N VAL A 680 17.91 -51.43 11.25
CA VAL A 680 17.08 -52.22 12.18
C VAL A 680 15.63 -51.73 12.19
N GLU A 681 15.40 -50.43 12.16
CA GLU A 681 14.07 -49.80 12.09
C GLU A 681 13.41 -49.92 10.70
N GLY A 682 14.05 -50.60 9.74
CA GLY A 682 13.44 -50.92 8.45
C GLY A 682 13.48 -49.81 7.40
N ALA A 683 14.49 -48.92 7.42
CA ALA A 683 14.62 -47.84 6.43
C ALA A 683 14.85 -48.33 4.97
N ILE A 684 15.39 -49.54 4.80
CA ILE A 684 15.88 -50.04 3.51
C ILE A 684 14.75 -50.24 2.47
N PRO A 685 13.67 -51.02 2.74
CA PRO A 685 12.62 -51.24 1.74
C PRO A 685 11.91 -49.95 1.27
N PRO A 686 11.52 -49.01 2.17
CA PRO A 686 10.93 -47.73 1.75
C PRO A 686 11.87 -46.89 0.88
N LEU A 687 13.17 -46.83 1.21
CA LEU A 687 14.16 -46.12 0.39
C LEU A 687 14.31 -46.74 -1.01
N VAL A 688 14.32 -48.07 -1.13
CA VAL A 688 14.34 -48.73 -2.45
C VAL A 688 13.07 -48.45 -3.25
N ALA A 689 11.91 -48.37 -2.58
CA ALA A 689 10.63 -48.09 -3.23
C ALA A 689 10.59 -46.70 -3.89
N LEU A 690 11.30 -45.70 -3.36
CA LEU A 690 11.36 -44.34 -3.94
C LEU A 690 11.81 -44.35 -5.41
N PHE A 691 12.70 -45.26 -5.78
CA PHE A 691 13.23 -45.34 -7.15
C PHE A 691 12.32 -46.07 -8.14
N LYS A 692 11.22 -46.65 -7.66
CA LYS A 692 10.13 -47.16 -8.51
C LYS A 692 9.18 -46.02 -8.92
N GLY A 693 9.14 -44.92 -8.18
CA GLY A 693 8.34 -43.73 -8.47
C GLY A 693 8.81 -42.95 -9.70
N LYS A 694 8.06 -41.92 -10.10
CA LYS A 694 8.35 -41.09 -11.28
C LYS A 694 9.11 -39.79 -10.97
N GLN A 695 9.07 -39.30 -9.74
CA GLN A 695 9.64 -37.99 -9.40
C GLN A 695 11.15 -38.02 -9.24
N LEU A 696 11.84 -37.26 -10.09
CA LEU A 696 13.31 -37.23 -10.10
C LEU A 696 13.89 -36.64 -8.81
N ASN A 697 13.28 -35.57 -8.26
CA ASN A 697 13.75 -34.95 -7.02
C ASN A 697 13.74 -35.93 -5.83
N VAL A 698 12.66 -36.71 -5.69
CA VAL A 698 12.54 -37.74 -4.64
C VAL A 698 13.62 -38.81 -4.81
N GLN A 699 13.86 -39.27 -6.03
CA GLN A 699 14.90 -40.26 -6.32
C GLN A 699 16.31 -39.74 -5.99
N VAL A 700 16.60 -38.47 -6.30
CA VAL A 700 17.89 -37.84 -5.99
C VAL A 700 18.10 -37.77 -4.48
N LYS A 701 17.10 -37.30 -3.71
CA LYS A 701 17.20 -37.25 -2.25
C LYS A 701 17.26 -38.65 -1.64
N GLY A 702 16.55 -39.62 -2.20
CA GLY A 702 16.67 -41.03 -1.86
C GLY A 702 18.08 -41.57 -2.10
N ALA A 703 18.73 -41.19 -3.21
CA ALA A 703 20.11 -41.58 -3.51
C ALA A 703 21.11 -40.96 -2.51
N MET A 704 20.87 -39.73 -2.04
CA MET A 704 21.67 -39.14 -0.95
C MET A 704 21.55 -39.93 0.36
N ALA A 705 20.35 -40.41 0.69
CA ALA A 705 20.12 -41.25 1.87
C ALA A 705 20.85 -42.59 1.75
N VAL A 706 20.74 -43.23 0.57
CA VAL A 706 21.43 -44.50 0.26
C VAL A 706 22.94 -44.34 0.36
N GLU A 707 23.50 -43.29 -0.24
CA GLU A 707 24.93 -42.98 -0.15
C GLU A 707 25.38 -42.92 1.32
N SER A 708 24.67 -42.14 2.13
CA SER A 708 25.05 -41.88 3.52
C SER A 708 24.91 -43.12 4.39
N LEU A 709 23.90 -43.97 4.13
CA LEU A 709 23.69 -45.23 4.84
C LEU A 709 24.67 -46.34 4.42
N ALA A 710 25.02 -46.41 3.14
CA ALA A 710 25.93 -47.42 2.61
C ALA A 710 27.41 -47.07 2.85
N SER A 711 27.73 -45.80 3.08
CA SER A 711 29.09 -45.32 3.36
C SER A 711 29.72 -46.11 4.51
N TYR A 712 30.82 -46.80 4.23
CA TYR A 712 31.60 -47.61 5.20
C TYR A 712 30.80 -48.64 6.03
N ASN A 713 29.66 -49.12 5.52
CA ASN A 713 28.80 -50.08 6.23
C ASN A 713 28.47 -51.33 5.38
N PRO A 714 29.28 -52.41 5.48
CA PRO A 714 29.10 -53.63 4.67
C PRO A 714 27.75 -54.33 4.86
N SER A 715 27.16 -54.28 6.06
CA SER A 715 25.88 -54.91 6.35
C SER A 715 24.74 -54.25 5.59
N ILE A 716 24.73 -52.91 5.58
CA ILE A 716 23.72 -52.12 4.88
C ILE A 716 23.91 -52.19 3.37
N GLN A 717 25.16 -52.14 2.89
CA GLN A 717 25.47 -52.33 1.47
C GLN A 717 24.90 -53.65 0.95
N ARG A 718 25.09 -54.76 1.68
CA ARG A 718 24.54 -56.07 1.32
C ARG A 718 23.01 -56.04 1.25
N ALA A 719 22.36 -55.49 2.28
CA ALA A 719 20.90 -55.43 2.34
C ALA A 719 20.29 -54.59 1.20
N PHE A 720 20.92 -53.49 0.77
CA PHE A 720 20.49 -52.74 -0.41
C PHE A 720 20.67 -53.52 -1.72
N LEU A 721 21.75 -54.29 -1.85
CA LEU A 721 22.02 -55.11 -3.02
C LEU A 721 21.04 -56.29 -3.14
N GLU A 722 20.67 -56.93 -2.02
CA GLU A 722 19.64 -57.97 -1.96
C GLU A 722 18.27 -57.45 -2.44
N ASN A 723 17.99 -56.15 -2.23
CA ASN A 723 16.78 -55.47 -2.72
C ASN A 723 16.90 -54.94 -4.16
N SER A 724 17.95 -55.34 -4.91
CA SER A 724 18.17 -54.97 -6.33
C SER A 724 18.25 -53.46 -6.60
N LEU A 725 18.74 -52.67 -5.62
CA LEU A 725 18.79 -51.21 -5.73
C LEU A 725 19.67 -50.69 -6.89
N SER A 726 20.75 -51.42 -7.23
CA SER A 726 21.69 -51.06 -8.30
C SER A 726 21.01 -50.82 -9.65
N LYS A 727 20.03 -51.65 -10.02
CA LYS A 727 19.25 -51.53 -11.27
C LYS A 727 18.49 -50.20 -11.35
N TYR A 728 17.99 -49.72 -10.21
CA TYR A 728 17.22 -48.48 -10.16
C TYR A 728 18.13 -47.24 -10.21
N LEU A 729 19.27 -47.26 -9.51
CA LEU A 729 20.25 -46.17 -9.54
C LEU A 729 20.86 -45.96 -10.93
N LEU A 730 21.02 -47.02 -11.74
CA LEU A 730 21.45 -46.90 -13.14
C LEU A 730 20.51 -46.05 -13.99
N LYS A 731 19.22 -45.92 -13.62
CA LYS A 731 18.29 -45.02 -14.32
C LYS A 731 18.67 -43.55 -14.11
N LEU A 732 19.21 -43.19 -12.95
CA LEU A 732 19.65 -41.82 -12.66
C LEU A 732 20.83 -41.39 -13.53
N LEU A 733 21.72 -42.32 -13.89
CA LEU A 733 22.82 -42.03 -14.82
C LEU A 733 22.35 -41.68 -16.24
N LYS A 734 21.10 -42.03 -16.60
CA LYS A 734 20.47 -41.67 -17.87
C LYS A 734 19.74 -40.32 -17.83
N ALA A 735 19.63 -39.66 -16.68
CA ALA A 735 18.95 -38.37 -16.58
C ALA A 735 19.64 -37.29 -17.42
N PHE A 736 18.94 -36.22 -17.79
CA PHE A 736 19.55 -35.12 -18.56
C PHE A 736 20.45 -34.23 -17.68
N GLN A 737 20.00 -33.96 -16.45
CA GLN A 737 20.65 -33.07 -15.49
C GLN A 737 21.92 -33.69 -14.90
N ILE A 738 23.01 -32.93 -14.86
CA ILE A 738 24.32 -33.42 -14.39
C ILE A 738 24.28 -33.80 -12.91
N ASP A 739 23.67 -32.97 -12.06
CA ASP A 739 23.61 -33.17 -10.61
C ASP A 739 22.92 -34.49 -10.22
N VAL A 740 21.93 -34.88 -11.02
CA VAL A 740 21.20 -36.15 -10.85
C VAL A 740 22.11 -37.34 -11.17
N LYS A 741 22.90 -37.24 -12.24
CA LYS A 741 23.89 -38.27 -12.58
C LYS A 741 24.99 -38.35 -11.54
N GLU A 742 25.46 -37.21 -11.04
CA GLU A 742 26.47 -37.15 -9.96
C GLU A 742 25.98 -37.93 -8.75
N GLN A 743 24.80 -37.59 -8.24
CA GLN A 743 24.25 -38.24 -7.05
C GLN A 743 24.04 -39.74 -7.25
N GLY A 744 23.57 -40.15 -8.45
CA GLY A 744 23.43 -41.55 -8.81
C GLY A 744 24.77 -42.30 -8.83
N ALA A 745 25.82 -41.68 -9.39
CA ALA A 745 27.16 -42.26 -9.45
C ALA A 745 27.77 -42.42 -8.06
N VAL A 746 27.66 -41.40 -7.21
CA VAL A 746 28.20 -41.44 -5.84
C VAL A 746 27.48 -42.49 -4.99
N ALA A 747 26.14 -42.60 -5.11
CA ALA A 747 25.38 -43.65 -4.42
C ALA A 747 25.78 -45.07 -4.89
N LEU A 748 26.03 -45.27 -6.18
CA LEU A 748 26.53 -46.54 -6.71
C LEU A 748 27.92 -46.88 -6.16
N TRP A 749 28.79 -45.88 -6.02
CA TRP A 749 30.11 -46.07 -5.42
C TRP A 749 30.02 -46.43 -3.93
N ALA A 750 29.17 -45.75 -3.16
CA ALA A 750 28.94 -46.08 -1.76
C ALA A 750 28.44 -47.53 -1.58
N LEU A 751 27.56 -48.01 -2.46
CA LEU A 751 27.08 -49.40 -2.47
C LEU A 751 28.14 -50.43 -2.89
N ALA A 752 29.12 -50.03 -3.71
CA ALA A 752 30.24 -50.89 -4.09
C ALA A 752 31.13 -51.24 -2.91
N GLY A 753 31.08 -50.44 -1.84
CA GLY A 753 31.72 -50.73 -0.57
C GLY A 753 33.24 -50.72 -0.66
N GLN A 754 33.88 -51.39 0.30
CA GLN A 754 35.33 -51.33 0.49
C GLN A 754 36.05 -52.58 -0.05
N THR A 755 35.32 -53.66 -0.36
CA THR A 755 35.94 -54.92 -0.78
C THR A 755 36.12 -54.98 -2.29
N LEU A 756 37.30 -55.40 -2.74
CA LEU A 756 37.62 -55.56 -4.17
C LEU A 756 36.61 -56.45 -4.90
N LYS A 757 36.14 -57.52 -4.25
CA LYS A 757 35.17 -58.46 -4.81
C LYS A 757 33.82 -57.79 -5.12
N GLN A 758 33.32 -56.99 -4.18
CA GLN A 758 32.05 -56.27 -4.32
C GLN A 758 32.18 -55.10 -5.31
N GLN A 759 33.29 -54.37 -5.29
CA GLN A 759 33.56 -53.31 -6.26
C GLN A 759 33.65 -53.84 -7.69
N LYS A 760 34.30 -54.99 -7.89
CA LYS A 760 34.36 -55.66 -9.19
C LYS A 760 32.97 -56.11 -9.66
N TYR A 761 32.21 -56.77 -8.78
CA TYR A 761 30.83 -57.16 -9.06
C TYR A 761 29.96 -55.95 -9.46
N MET A 762 30.05 -54.84 -8.73
CA MET A 762 29.31 -53.62 -9.05
C MET A 762 29.76 -53.00 -10.38
N ALA A 763 31.05 -53.00 -10.68
CA ALA A 763 31.55 -52.50 -11.96
C ALA A 763 31.01 -53.34 -13.14
N GLU A 764 30.92 -54.67 -12.99
CA GLU A 764 30.31 -55.57 -13.96
C GLU A 764 28.80 -55.32 -14.13
N GLN A 765 28.08 -55.04 -13.04
CA GLN A 765 26.65 -54.70 -13.07
C GLN A 765 26.36 -53.33 -13.71
N ILE A 766 27.25 -52.35 -13.51
CA ILE A 766 27.12 -51.02 -14.12
C ILE A 766 27.37 -51.10 -15.63
N GLY A 767 28.37 -51.89 -16.05
CA GLY A 767 28.73 -52.08 -17.45
C GLY A 767 29.57 -50.94 -18.05
N TYR A 768 30.36 -51.28 -19.08
CA TYR A 768 31.36 -50.39 -19.66
C TYR A 768 30.79 -49.06 -20.19
N ASN A 769 29.62 -49.10 -20.83
CA ASN A 769 29.00 -47.90 -21.42
C ASN A 769 28.74 -46.80 -20.38
N PHE A 770 28.21 -47.16 -19.20
CA PHE A 770 27.98 -46.18 -18.14
C PHE A 770 29.29 -45.69 -17.51
N ILE A 771 30.29 -46.55 -17.37
CA ILE A 771 31.60 -46.18 -16.82
C ILE A 771 32.33 -45.20 -17.76
N ILE A 772 32.31 -45.45 -19.06
CA ILE A 772 32.85 -44.54 -20.08
C ILE A 772 32.08 -43.22 -20.06
N ASN A 773 30.74 -43.25 -20.01
CA ASN A 773 29.93 -42.03 -19.90
C ASN A 773 30.24 -41.22 -18.63
N MET A 774 30.60 -41.87 -17.52
CA MET A 774 31.04 -41.18 -16.31
C MET A 774 32.41 -40.52 -16.48
N LEU A 775 33.35 -41.20 -17.14
CA LEU A 775 34.69 -40.67 -17.45
C LEU A 775 34.68 -39.50 -18.45
N LEU A 776 33.76 -39.52 -19.39
CA LEU A 776 33.58 -38.45 -20.38
C LEU A 776 32.65 -37.32 -19.89
N SER A 777 32.13 -37.44 -18.67
CA SER A 777 31.25 -36.41 -18.08
C SER A 777 32.04 -35.13 -17.78
N PRO A 778 31.43 -33.94 -17.91
CA PRO A 778 32.02 -32.67 -17.44
C PRO A 778 32.22 -32.61 -15.92
N SER A 779 31.60 -33.51 -15.14
CA SER A 779 31.66 -33.50 -13.69
C SER A 779 32.91 -34.21 -13.16
N ALA A 780 33.72 -33.50 -12.37
CA ALA A 780 34.88 -34.07 -11.68
C ALA A 780 34.50 -35.23 -10.73
N LYS A 781 33.34 -35.15 -10.06
CA LYS A 781 32.85 -36.24 -9.18
C LYS A 781 32.53 -37.49 -9.99
N MET A 782 31.87 -37.33 -11.14
CA MET A 782 31.56 -38.47 -12.02
C MET A 782 32.84 -39.08 -12.61
N GLN A 783 33.78 -38.24 -13.06
CA GLN A 783 35.07 -38.72 -13.55
C GLN A 783 35.82 -39.51 -12.49
N TYR A 784 35.83 -39.02 -11.25
CA TYR A 784 36.45 -39.70 -10.11
C TYR A 784 35.80 -41.07 -9.86
N VAL A 785 34.47 -41.13 -9.76
CA VAL A 785 33.74 -42.40 -9.59
C VAL A 785 33.94 -43.34 -10.78
N GLY A 786 33.92 -42.82 -12.00
CA GLY A 786 34.17 -43.58 -13.23
C GLY A 786 35.57 -44.16 -13.27
N TYR A 787 36.58 -43.40 -12.85
CA TYR A 787 37.96 -43.86 -12.71
C TYR A 787 38.08 -44.99 -11.68
N LEU A 788 37.44 -44.82 -10.53
CA LEU A 788 37.44 -45.83 -9.48
C LEU A 788 36.83 -47.15 -9.98
N PHE A 789 35.68 -47.13 -10.66
CA PHE A 789 35.10 -48.35 -11.24
C PHE A 789 35.94 -48.92 -12.39
N LYS A 790 36.50 -48.08 -13.26
CA LYS A 790 37.41 -48.50 -14.34
C LYS A 790 38.60 -49.29 -13.78
N SER A 791 39.20 -48.82 -12.69
CA SER A 791 40.36 -49.48 -12.05
C SER A 791 40.07 -50.90 -11.54
N ARG A 792 38.79 -51.27 -11.39
CA ARG A 792 38.36 -52.59 -10.87
C ARG A 792 38.00 -53.58 -11.96
N LEU A 793 37.73 -53.10 -13.17
CA LEU A 793 37.61 -53.93 -14.36
C LEU A 793 39.00 -54.05 -14.98
N ARG A 794 39.47 -55.26 -15.28
CA ARG A 794 40.69 -55.47 -16.07
C ARG A 794 40.40 -55.04 -17.52
N ILE A 795 40.35 -53.73 -17.76
CA ILE A 795 40.13 -53.17 -19.08
C ILE A 795 41.46 -53.16 -19.80
N ASN A 796 41.52 -53.89 -20.92
CA ASN A 796 42.60 -53.82 -21.87
C ASN A 796 42.64 -52.38 -22.45
N PRO A 797 43.76 -51.64 -22.42
CA PRO A 797 43.80 -50.23 -22.82
C PRO A 797 43.34 -49.93 -24.26
N PHE A 798 43.19 -50.95 -25.10
CA PHE A 798 42.70 -50.85 -26.49
C PHE A 798 41.18 -50.72 -26.66
N CYS A 799 40.35 -50.86 -25.62
CA CYS A 799 38.88 -50.71 -25.74
C CYS A 799 38.37 -49.27 -25.62
N LEU A 800 39.25 -48.26 -25.64
CA LEU A 800 38.92 -46.84 -25.51
C LEU A 800 39.22 -46.01 -26.77
N GLN A 801 39.43 -46.67 -27.92
CA GLN A 801 39.45 -46.02 -29.24
C GLN A 801 38.05 -45.95 -29.84
#